data_AF-A0AAD6DEW4-F1
#
_entry.id   AF-A0AAD6DEW4-F1
#
_cell.length_a   1.000
_cell.length_b   1.000
_cell.length_c   1.000
_cell.angle_alpha   90.00
_cell.angle_beta   90.00
_cell.angle_gamma   90.00
#
_symmetry.space_group_name_H-M   'P 1'
#
loop_
_entity.id
_entity.type
_entity.pdbx_description
1 polymer ?
#
loop_
_entity_poly.entity_id
_entity_poly.type
_entity_poly.pdbx_seq_one_letter_code
_entity_poly.pdbx_strand_id
1 'polypeptide(L)'
;MANLRLGAAFAALTLTLLVFMQLLAVVRYNDKVPIGSFDRNFNQWRSRANAAVDDDLFLVGAGKADVTGPVVEVDFNGYASLDQLGTGLRQRIYSRAFIFANPNKPEDTFIYLVLDTLAGDTAVRDGVLKGLAALGSDYERYGQHNLALTGTHSHSGPGAWMNYLLPQIPTKGFDKQSYQAIVDGTILSIKRAHENLALGSLSFGSIDLEDTNINRSPYSYDHNPEEEKARYSAKVDKTLTLLRFDRESDNKTAAVLTWFPVHGTSMYNNNTLVTGDNKGVAAYLFERSVEGDSRFTDDAVIGFSQANVGDTSPNILGAWCEDGSGKECTYEDSTCGGTNEDCHGRGPYFREKDNGAKSCFEIGKRQYSAAKKLYEQLDSDPIPIKSSSDVRSFHVFHDMNGYEFTSPFNGSTLKTCPAALGYSFAAGTTDGPGAFDFTQNATGPATKNPLWMVARAAIHQPSHEQRECQGAKDILLDVGTLTVPYAWAADIIDVQVLRVGQLFIIISTSEATTMSGRRWKEAIVKGAKDTLSVDEPLAVLGAPSNSYAHYVTTEEEYNVQRYEGASTLYGPNELAAYINLTLTYLPYLGSSASLPDIPTGPSPPINTDKSLSFITGVVYDEHPIGKSFGEVKSNPDNKTYSPGDTVSTTFIGANPRNNLRQESTYAAVERKDPESGDWKVVRNDRDWNLVFSWERTNLVLGYSEVIISWHIEDDYYSVDDPSPVQSGTYRMHYYGDSRNALGKISSFEGIGDTFTVSA
;
A
#
# COMPACT_ATOMS: atom_id res chain seq x y z
N MET A 1 -25.71 36.08 -38.63
CA MET A 1 -26.19 34.86 -37.93
C MET A 1 -26.04 33.55 -38.72
N ALA A 2 -25.47 33.54 -39.94
CA ALA A 2 -25.19 32.29 -40.67
C ALA A 2 -23.81 31.67 -40.34
N ASN A 3 -22.80 32.49 -39.98
CA ASN A 3 -21.43 31.99 -39.74
C ASN A 3 -21.20 31.34 -38.36
N LEU A 4 -22.06 31.59 -37.37
CA LEU A 4 -21.98 30.89 -36.07
C LEU A 4 -22.54 29.45 -36.15
N ARG A 5 -23.50 29.19 -37.05
CA ARG A 5 -24.12 27.86 -37.20
C ARG A 5 -23.23 26.88 -37.98
N LEU A 6 -22.37 27.37 -38.87
CA LEU A 6 -21.39 26.55 -39.58
C LEU A 6 -20.23 26.11 -38.67
N GLY A 7 -19.77 26.99 -37.78
CA GLY A 7 -18.71 26.68 -36.80
C GLY A 7 -19.15 25.67 -35.74
N ALA A 8 -20.39 25.77 -35.26
CA ALA A 8 -20.96 24.80 -34.31
C ALA A 8 -21.20 23.42 -34.95
N ALA A 9 -21.58 23.37 -36.23
CA ALA A 9 -21.75 22.11 -36.96
C ALA A 9 -20.39 21.43 -37.24
N PHE A 10 -19.34 22.19 -37.55
CA PHE A 10 -17.99 21.65 -37.77
C PHE A 10 -17.37 21.12 -36.47
N ALA A 11 -17.55 21.85 -35.36
CA ALA A 11 -17.10 21.43 -34.03
C ALA A 11 -17.85 20.19 -33.51
N ALA A 12 -19.16 20.10 -33.78
CA ALA A 12 -19.94 18.91 -33.44
C ALA A 12 -19.50 17.69 -34.26
N LEU A 13 -19.21 17.86 -35.56
CA LEU A 13 -18.76 16.78 -36.43
C LEU A 13 -17.39 16.23 -36.00
N THR A 14 -16.42 17.10 -35.67
CA THR A 14 -15.10 16.70 -35.16
C THR A 14 -15.19 16.05 -33.78
N LEU A 15 -16.07 16.52 -32.89
CA LEU A 15 -16.31 15.90 -31.59
C LEU A 15 -16.92 14.49 -31.75
N THR A 16 -17.90 14.30 -32.64
CA THR A 16 -18.44 12.97 -32.94
C THR A 16 -17.41 12.03 -33.57
N LEU A 17 -16.51 12.54 -34.43
CA LEU A 17 -15.46 11.71 -35.03
C LEU A 17 -14.41 11.27 -33.99
N LEU A 18 -14.06 12.17 -33.05
CA LEU A 18 -13.16 11.88 -31.92
C LEU A 18 -13.78 10.85 -30.96
N VAL A 19 -15.06 11.00 -30.63
CA VAL A 19 -15.79 10.03 -29.78
C VAL A 19 -15.92 8.69 -30.49
N PHE A 20 -16.14 8.66 -31.81
CA PHE A 20 -16.21 7.41 -32.59
C PHE A 20 -14.84 6.71 -32.73
N MET A 21 -13.74 7.48 -32.85
CA MET A 21 -12.37 6.94 -32.83
C MET A 21 -11.98 6.41 -31.45
N GLN A 22 -12.40 7.08 -30.37
CA GLN A 22 -12.21 6.58 -29.00
C GLN A 22 -13.00 5.30 -28.74
N LEU A 23 -14.23 5.19 -29.24
CA LEU A 23 -15.03 3.95 -29.17
C LEU A 23 -14.41 2.78 -29.96
N LEU A 24 -13.77 3.05 -31.10
CA LEU A 24 -13.05 2.02 -31.87
C LEU A 24 -11.76 1.55 -31.19
N ALA A 25 -11.11 2.41 -30.39
CA ALA A 25 -9.93 2.06 -29.60
C ALA A 25 -10.28 1.14 -28.41
N VAL A 26 -11.49 1.28 -27.84
CA VAL A 26 -12.00 0.41 -26.74
C VAL A 26 -12.28 -1.02 -27.21
N VAL A 27 -12.58 -1.24 -28.51
CA VAL A 27 -12.97 -2.56 -29.04
C VAL A 27 -11.77 -3.43 -29.48
N ARG A 28 -10.54 -2.89 -29.54
CA ARG A 28 -9.38 -3.61 -30.10
C ARG A 28 -8.29 -4.03 -29.11
N TYR A 29 -8.46 -3.84 -27.81
CA TYR A 29 -7.46 -4.28 -26.83
C TYR A 29 -7.79 -5.67 -26.30
N ASN A 30 -7.33 -6.70 -27.03
CA ASN A 30 -7.33 -8.08 -26.55
C ASN A 30 -6.05 -8.78 -27.02
N ASP A 31 -4.90 -8.26 -26.57
CA ASP A 31 -3.62 -8.92 -26.78
C ASP A 31 -3.28 -9.77 -25.55
N LYS A 32 -3.33 -11.08 -25.76
CA LYS A 32 -2.78 -12.08 -24.84
C LYS A 32 -1.26 -11.90 -24.81
N VAL A 33 -0.72 -11.57 -23.65
CA VAL A 33 0.71 -11.64 -23.39
C VAL A 33 1.16 -13.10 -23.54
N PRO A 34 2.24 -13.40 -24.30
CA PRO A 34 2.74 -14.77 -24.41
C PRO A 34 3.41 -15.16 -23.09
N ILE A 35 2.76 -16.05 -22.34
CA ILE A 35 3.40 -16.75 -21.23
C ILE A 35 4.43 -17.68 -21.86
N GLY A 36 5.72 -17.33 -21.73
CA GLY A 36 6.83 -18.10 -22.28
C GLY A 36 6.83 -19.54 -21.73
N SER A 37 6.88 -20.53 -22.62
CA SER A 37 7.00 -21.94 -22.24
C SER A 37 8.41 -22.22 -21.75
N PHE A 38 8.57 -22.69 -20.51
CA PHE A 38 9.86 -23.18 -20.02
C PHE A 38 9.72 -24.40 -19.10
N ASP A 39 10.87 -25.05 -18.95
CA ASP A 39 11.08 -26.49 -18.84
C ASP A 39 10.70 -27.12 -17.50
N ARG A 40 10.31 -28.40 -17.56
CA ARG A 40 9.66 -29.16 -16.48
C ARG A 40 10.69 -29.71 -15.47
N ASN A 41 10.76 -29.12 -14.28
CA ASN A 41 11.27 -29.83 -13.08
C ASN A 41 10.66 -29.29 -11.77
N PHE A 42 9.33 -29.15 -11.74
CA PHE A 42 8.57 -28.40 -10.72
C PHE A 42 8.28 -29.15 -9.39
N ASN A 43 8.68 -30.42 -9.25
CA ASN A 43 8.39 -31.22 -8.03
C ASN A 43 9.50 -31.21 -6.95
N GLN A 44 10.54 -30.37 -7.08
CA GLN A 44 11.67 -30.39 -6.14
C GLN A 44 11.29 -30.07 -4.69
N TRP A 45 10.36 -29.15 -4.45
CA TRP A 45 9.99 -28.76 -3.08
C TRP A 45 9.35 -29.93 -2.30
N ARG A 46 8.53 -30.78 -2.95
CA ARG A 46 7.98 -32.00 -2.33
C ARG A 46 9.08 -33.01 -1.97
N SER A 47 10.14 -33.08 -2.75
CA SER A 47 11.29 -33.94 -2.43
C SER A 47 12.10 -33.43 -1.22
N ARG A 48 12.10 -32.11 -0.96
CA ARG A 48 12.73 -31.48 0.20
C ARG A 48 11.92 -31.64 1.49
N ALA A 49 10.64 -31.97 1.39
CA ALA A 49 9.70 -32.17 2.50
C ALA A 49 9.74 -33.58 3.15
N ASN A 50 10.35 -34.58 2.49
CA ASN A 50 10.21 -36.01 2.85
C ASN A 50 11.25 -36.55 3.85
N ALA A 51 12.03 -35.72 4.53
CA ALA A 51 12.89 -36.15 5.63
C ALA A 51 12.14 -35.99 6.96
N ALA A 52 12.40 -36.83 7.96
CA ALA A 52 11.96 -36.52 9.33
C ALA A 52 12.69 -35.25 9.77
N VAL A 53 11.99 -34.12 9.81
CA VAL A 53 12.55 -32.80 10.10
C VAL A 53 12.30 -32.47 11.57
N ASP A 54 13.27 -31.82 12.22
CA ASP A 54 13.12 -31.31 13.59
C ASP A 54 11.91 -30.36 13.72
N ASP A 55 11.25 -30.37 14.88
CA ASP A 55 10.01 -29.64 15.20
C ASP A 55 10.12 -28.10 15.10
N ASP A 56 11.33 -27.58 14.89
CA ASP A 56 11.67 -26.15 14.85
C ASP A 56 11.95 -25.63 13.42
N LEU A 57 11.78 -26.48 12.39
CA LEU A 57 12.00 -26.12 10.99
C LEU A 57 10.69 -25.95 10.22
N PHE A 58 10.74 -25.07 9.22
CA PHE A 58 9.61 -24.72 8.35
C PHE A 58 10.04 -24.80 6.89
N LEU A 59 9.09 -25.06 5.98
CA LEU A 59 9.30 -24.81 4.57
C LEU A 59 8.93 -23.35 4.31
N VAL A 60 9.93 -22.52 4.02
CA VAL A 60 9.79 -21.08 3.85
C VAL A 60 10.24 -20.65 2.46
N GLY A 61 9.58 -19.63 1.90
CA GLY A 61 9.93 -19.08 0.60
C GLY A 61 9.61 -17.60 0.54
N ALA A 62 10.45 -16.82 -0.13
CA ALA A 62 10.22 -15.40 -0.29
C ALA A 62 10.49 -14.94 -1.73
N GLY A 63 9.73 -13.94 -2.17
CA GLY A 63 9.83 -13.41 -3.52
C GLY A 63 9.36 -11.96 -3.59
N LYS A 64 10.01 -11.18 -4.46
CA LYS A 64 9.70 -9.77 -4.70
C LYS A 64 9.41 -9.56 -6.18
N ALA A 65 8.46 -8.70 -6.52
CA ALA A 65 8.20 -8.27 -7.89
C ALA A 65 7.58 -6.87 -7.96
N ASP A 66 7.80 -6.18 -9.07
CA ASP A 66 7.32 -4.82 -9.34
C ASP A 66 5.79 -4.80 -9.56
N VAL A 67 5.09 -3.92 -8.84
CA VAL A 67 3.64 -3.67 -8.97
C VAL A 67 3.34 -2.23 -9.43
N THR A 68 4.35 -1.52 -9.93
CA THR A 68 4.24 -0.12 -10.35
C THR A 68 3.27 0.01 -11.53
N GLY A 69 2.15 0.68 -11.24
CA GLY A 69 1.12 1.02 -12.22
C GLY A 69 1.44 2.28 -13.05
N PRO A 70 0.42 2.90 -13.66
CA PRO A 70 0.51 4.17 -14.37
C PRO A 70 1.12 5.29 -13.51
N VAL A 71 2.31 5.77 -13.87
CA VAL A 71 3.01 6.83 -13.11
C VAL A 71 2.59 8.25 -13.50
N VAL A 72 1.71 8.40 -14.49
CA VAL A 72 1.19 9.70 -14.94
C VAL A 72 -0.30 9.66 -15.20
N GLU A 73 -0.97 10.83 -15.14
CA GLU A 73 -2.36 11.04 -15.58
C GLU A 73 -3.40 10.08 -14.94
N VAL A 74 -3.05 9.48 -13.80
CA VAL A 74 -3.92 8.69 -12.93
C VAL A 74 -3.78 9.25 -11.53
N ASP A 75 -4.90 9.56 -10.90
CA ASP A 75 -4.91 10.10 -9.54
C ASP A 75 -4.41 9.05 -8.55
N PHE A 76 -3.72 9.48 -7.49
CA PHE A 76 -3.25 8.58 -6.45
C PHE A 76 -4.38 8.16 -5.51
N ASN A 77 -4.23 6.97 -4.92
CA ASN A 77 -5.15 6.45 -3.92
C ASN A 77 -4.66 6.83 -2.51
N GLY A 78 -5.56 7.33 -1.65
CA GLY A 78 -5.27 7.63 -0.25
C GLY A 78 -5.91 8.94 0.20
N TYR A 79 -5.33 10.07 -0.20
CA TYR A 79 -5.79 11.40 0.20
C TYR A 79 -7.16 11.84 -0.36
N ALA A 80 -7.72 11.07 -1.30
CA ALA A 80 -8.98 11.40 -1.98
C ALA A 80 -8.99 12.80 -2.64
N SER A 81 -7.82 13.25 -3.13
CA SER A 81 -7.63 14.55 -3.79
C SER A 81 -7.63 14.41 -5.31
N LEU A 82 -8.46 15.19 -5.99
CA LEU A 82 -8.49 15.28 -7.46
C LEU A 82 -7.28 16.01 -8.05
N ASP A 83 -6.54 16.74 -7.21
CA ASP A 83 -5.34 17.49 -7.61
C ASP A 83 -4.08 16.63 -7.50
N GLN A 84 -4.16 15.47 -6.84
CA GLN A 84 -3.04 14.53 -6.70
C GLN A 84 -2.93 13.60 -7.92
N LEU A 85 -2.77 14.20 -9.09
CA LEU A 85 -2.62 13.51 -10.36
C LEU A 85 -1.17 13.11 -10.59
N GLY A 86 -0.89 11.84 -10.90
CA GLY A 86 0.46 11.36 -11.16
C GLY A 86 1.19 12.16 -12.25
N THR A 87 2.46 12.50 -12.00
CA THR A 87 3.35 13.21 -12.93
C THR A 87 4.70 12.52 -13.10
N GLY A 88 4.91 11.35 -12.48
CA GLY A 88 6.18 10.66 -12.56
C GLY A 88 6.41 9.64 -11.44
N LEU A 89 7.67 9.29 -11.26
CA LEU A 89 8.15 8.22 -10.41
C LEU A 89 9.38 8.69 -9.64
N ARG A 90 9.34 8.53 -8.31
CA ARG A 90 10.52 8.68 -7.44
C ARG A 90 11.08 7.31 -7.05
N GLN A 91 10.20 6.34 -6.81
CA GLN A 91 10.61 5.01 -6.40
C GLN A 91 9.59 3.99 -6.90
N ARG A 92 10.07 2.93 -7.56
CA ARG A 92 9.25 1.74 -7.88
C ARG A 92 8.61 1.15 -6.63
N ILE A 93 7.39 0.63 -6.79
CA ILE A 93 6.61 -0.03 -5.74
C ILE A 93 6.55 -1.54 -5.98
N TYR A 94 6.59 -2.35 -4.91
CA TYR A 94 6.74 -3.80 -5.02
C TYR A 94 5.69 -4.59 -4.24
N SER A 95 5.44 -5.82 -4.69
CA SER A 95 4.85 -6.89 -3.90
C SER A 95 5.96 -7.79 -3.36
N ARG A 96 5.91 -8.09 -2.06
CA ARG A 96 6.82 -8.99 -1.36
C ARG A 96 6.01 -10.13 -0.73
N ALA A 97 6.25 -11.35 -1.19
CA ALA A 97 5.55 -12.56 -0.76
C ALA A 97 6.39 -13.37 0.20
N PHE A 98 5.77 -13.84 1.27
CA PHE A 98 6.35 -14.72 2.28
C PHE A 98 5.46 -15.96 2.42
N ILE A 99 5.99 -17.13 2.08
CA ILE A 99 5.30 -18.41 2.13
C ILE A 99 5.81 -19.19 3.33
N PHE A 100 4.88 -19.74 4.09
CA PHE A 100 5.15 -20.63 5.22
C PHE A 100 4.39 -21.93 4.97
N ALA A 101 5.05 -23.07 5.22
CA ALA A 101 4.44 -24.39 5.13
C ALA A 101 5.04 -25.34 6.16
N ASN A 102 4.20 -26.24 6.65
CA ASN A 102 4.67 -27.35 7.48
C ASN A 102 5.48 -28.31 6.60
N PRO A 103 6.74 -28.65 6.95
CA PRO A 103 7.56 -29.52 6.12
C PRO A 103 7.02 -30.96 6.04
N ASN A 104 6.38 -31.45 7.10
CA ASN A 104 5.80 -32.80 7.17
C ASN A 104 4.41 -32.88 6.54
N LYS A 105 3.71 -31.73 6.42
CA LYS A 105 2.38 -31.62 5.86
C LYS A 105 2.26 -30.36 4.98
N PRO A 106 2.90 -30.30 3.80
CA PRO A 106 3.05 -29.04 3.08
C PRO A 106 1.76 -28.36 2.64
N GLU A 107 0.63 -29.05 2.57
CA GLU A 107 -0.70 -28.46 2.36
C GLU A 107 -1.11 -27.51 3.51
N ASP A 108 -0.56 -27.70 4.70
CA ASP A 108 -0.68 -26.79 5.82
C ASP A 108 0.27 -25.61 5.58
N THR A 109 -0.25 -24.59 4.89
CA THR A 109 0.53 -23.49 4.32
C THR A 109 -0.26 -22.21 4.27
N PHE A 110 0.43 -21.07 4.27
CA PHE A 110 -0.13 -19.77 3.93
C PHE A 110 0.88 -18.84 3.26
N ILE A 111 0.35 -17.80 2.62
CA ILE A 111 1.08 -16.69 2.03
C ILE A 111 0.69 -15.40 2.76
N TYR A 112 1.70 -14.68 3.25
CA TYR A 112 1.57 -13.30 3.71
C TYR A 112 2.22 -12.36 2.68
N LEU A 113 1.46 -11.39 2.16
CA LEU A 113 1.94 -10.45 1.15
C LEU A 113 2.03 -9.05 1.74
N VAL A 114 3.13 -8.35 1.45
CA VAL A 114 3.33 -6.93 1.73
C VAL A 114 3.45 -6.19 0.40
N LEU A 115 2.47 -5.37 0.07
CA LEU A 115 2.41 -4.59 -1.17
C LEU A 115 2.63 -3.12 -0.86
N ASP A 116 3.46 -2.45 -1.65
CA ASP A 116 3.63 -0.98 -1.62
C ASP A 116 2.41 -0.24 -2.23
N THR A 117 1.21 -0.58 -1.77
CA THR A 117 -0.11 -0.05 -2.18
C THR A 117 -0.85 0.54 -0.97
N LEU A 118 -1.96 1.24 -1.24
CA LEU A 118 -2.82 1.79 -0.18
C LEU A 118 -3.41 0.71 0.73
N ALA A 119 -3.84 -0.43 0.19
CA ALA A 119 -4.45 -1.50 0.96
C ALA A 119 -4.40 -2.81 0.17
N GLY A 120 -4.78 -3.92 0.82
CA GLY A 120 -5.38 -5.04 0.09
C GLY A 120 -6.75 -4.66 -0.48
N ASP A 121 -7.17 -5.34 -1.55
CA ASP A 121 -8.48 -5.12 -2.17
C ASP A 121 -9.11 -6.41 -2.69
N THR A 122 -10.44 -6.50 -2.58
CA THR A 122 -11.25 -7.66 -2.92
C THR A 122 -11.03 -8.11 -4.38
N ALA A 123 -11.01 -7.17 -5.32
CA ALA A 123 -10.83 -7.48 -6.73
C ALA A 123 -9.40 -7.88 -7.06
N VAL A 124 -8.41 -7.23 -6.44
CA VAL A 124 -7.00 -7.58 -6.60
C VAL A 124 -6.76 -8.99 -6.07
N ARG A 125 -7.26 -9.31 -4.87
CA ARG A 125 -7.12 -10.65 -4.27
C ARG A 125 -7.80 -11.72 -5.11
N ASP A 126 -9.01 -11.47 -5.62
CA ASP A 126 -9.69 -12.38 -6.55
C ASP A 126 -8.90 -12.60 -7.85
N GLY A 127 -8.35 -11.53 -8.44
CA GLY A 127 -7.51 -11.60 -9.64
C GLY A 127 -6.24 -12.43 -9.42
N VAL A 128 -5.56 -12.23 -8.30
CA VAL A 128 -4.38 -13.00 -7.91
C VAL A 128 -4.72 -14.47 -7.75
N LEU A 129 -5.80 -14.81 -7.02
CA LEU A 129 -6.20 -16.21 -6.82
C LEU A 129 -6.57 -16.91 -8.14
N LYS A 130 -7.29 -16.23 -9.03
CA LYS A 130 -7.58 -16.74 -10.38
C LYS A 130 -6.31 -16.93 -11.21
N GLY A 131 -5.37 -15.99 -11.13
CA GLY A 131 -4.09 -16.06 -11.80
C GLY A 131 -3.22 -17.23 -11.31
N LEU A 132 -3.16 -17.44 -9.99
CA LEU A 132 -2.46 -18.57 -9.39
C LEU A 132 -3.07 -19.90 -9.82
N ALA A 133 -4.40 -20.03 -9.79
CA ALA A 133 -5.07 -21.24 -10.28
C ALA A 133 -4.75 -21.51 -11.77
N ALA A 134 -4.60 -20.46 -12.59
CA ALA A 134 -4.24 -20.60 -13.99
C ALA A 134 -2.77 -21.02 -14.24
N LEU A 135 -1.87 -20.90 -13.25
CA LEU A 135 -0.48 -21.39 -13.36
C LEU A 135 -0.38 -22.92 -13.27
N GLY A 136 -1.41 -23.60 -12.77
CA GLY A 136 -1.51 -25.06 -12.71
C GLY A 136 -1.47 -25.64 -11.30
N SER A 137 -1.45 -26.97 -11.22
CA SER A 137 -1.69 -27.75 -9.99
C SER A 137 -0.76 -27.45 -8.82
N ASP A 138 0.45 -26.95 -9.09
CA ASP A 138 1.42 -26.63 -8.03
C ASP A 138 1.02 -25.38 -7.22
N TYR A 139 0.18 -24.52 -7.80
CA TYR A 139 -0.33 -23.29 -7.21
C TYR A 139 -1.78 -23.41 -6.71
N GLU A 140 -2.50 -24.49 -7.04
CA GLU A 140 -3.89 -24.75 -6.57
C GLU A 140 -4.01 -24.82 -5.03
N ARG A 141 -2.90 -25.08 -4.34
CA ARG A 141 -2.80 -25.04 -2.87
C ARG A 141 -3.00 -23.66 -2.26
N TYR A 142 -2.91 -22.59 -3.05
CA TYR A 142 -3.09 -21.22 -2.61
C TYR A 142 -4.51 -20.76 -2.94
N GLY A 143 -5.31 -20.54 -1.91
CA GLY A 143 -6.72 -20.21 -1.99
C GLY A 143 -7.13 -19.12 -1.02
N GLN A 144 -8.44 -18.86 -0.94
CA GLN A 144 -9.02 -17.87 -0.01
C GLN A 144 -8.59 -18.13 1.44
N HIS A 145 -8.52 -19.41 1.84
CA HIS A 145 -8.18 -19.83 3.20
C HIS A 145 -6.80 -19.40 3.68
N ASN A 146 -5.83 -19.25 2.77
CA ASN A 146 -4.43 -19.14 3.16
C ASN A 146 -3.62 -18.07 2.42
N LEU A 147 -4.27 -17.13 1.72
CA LEU A 147 -3.62 -15.97 1.12
C LEU A 147 -4.10 -14.69 1.80
N ALA A 148 -3.18 -13.95 2.40
CA ALA A 148 -3.39 -12.63 2.97
C ALA A 148 -2.66 -11.55 2.16
N LEU A 149 -3.41 -10.52 1.74
CA LEU A 149 -2.94 -9.41 0.91
C LEU A 149 -2.89 -8.11 1.73
N THR A 150 -1.72 -7.71 2.25
CA THR A 150 -1.59 -6.50 3.10
C THR A 150 -0.90 -5.36 2.34
N GLY A 151 -1.48 -4.16 2.39
CA GLY A 151 -0.84 -2.95 1.88
C GLY A 151 0.09 -2.29 2.91
N THR A 152 1.17 -1.66 2.48
CA THR A 152 2.00 -0.79 3.32
C THR A 152 1.31 0.55 3.60
N HIS A 153 0.13 0.77 3.02
CA HIS A 153 -0.68 1.97 3.19
C HIS A 153 0.02 3.23 2.70
N SER A 154 0.72 3.12 1.56
CA SER A 154 1.26 4.28 0.84
C SER A 154 0.13 5.10 0.19
N HIS A 155 0.11 6.40 0.45
CA HIS A 155 -0.78 7.38 -0.19
C HIS A 155 -0.15 8.02 -1.45
N SER A 156 0.96 7.46 -1.93
CA SER A 156 1.71 7.95 -3.10
C SER A 156 1.84 6.88 -4.20
N GLY A 157 0.89 5.95 -4.26
CA GLY A 157 0.80 4.95 -5.33
C GLY A 157 -0.31 5.28 -6.35
N PRO A 158 -0.19 4.84 -7.62
CA PRO A 158 -1.26 4.99 -8.61
C PRO A 158 -2.57 4.39 -8.10
N GLY A 159 -3.67 5.13 -8.27
CA GLY A 159 -5.00 4.70 -7.86
C GLY A 159 -5.78 3.96 -8.95
N ALA A 160 -7.11 4.02 -8.86
CA ALA A 160 -8.07 3.47 -9.82
C ALA A 160 -8.10 1.94 -9.96
N TRP A 161 -7.89 1.18 -8.88
CA TRP A 161 -7.92 -0.30 -8.91
C TRP A 161 -8.82 -0.93 -7.83
N MET A 162 -9.44 -0.12 -6.97
CA MET A 162 -10.29 -0.59 -5.87
C MET A 162 -11.59 -1.20 -6.39
N ASN A 163 -12.13 -2.21 -5.72
CA ASN A 163 -13.33 -2.94 -6.15
C ASN A 163 -14.64 -2.17 -5.97
N TYR A 164 -14.76 -1.35 -4.92
CA TYR A 164 -16.01 -0.69 -4.55
C TYR A 164 -16.09 0.75 -5.08
N LEU A 165 -17.30 1.26 -5.35
CA LEU A 165 -17.47 2.55 -6.02
C LEU A 165 -16.92 3.74 -5.22
N LEU A 166 -17.16 3.78 -3.90
CA LEU A 166 -16.81 4.95 -3.09
C LEU A 166 -15.32 5.34 -3.21
N PRO A 167 -14.35 4.42 -3.02
CA PRO A 167 -12.93 4.74 -3.21
C PRO A 167 -12.53 4.97 -4.68
N GLN A 168 -13.36 4.59 -5.65
CA GLN A 168 -13.11 4.90 -7.07
C GLN A 168 -13.47 6.35 -7.44
N ILE A 169 -14.32 7.03 -6.66
CA ILE A 169 -14.78 8.38 -7.01
C ILE A 169 -13.61 9.38 -7.13
N PRO A 170 -12.69 9.50 -6.14
CA PRO A 170 -11.57 10.43 -6.25
C PRO A 170 -10.59 10.07 -7.37
N THR A 171 -10.53 8.80 -7.77
CA THR A 171 -9.67 8.33 -8.85
C THR A 171 -10.34 8.29 -10.22
N LYS A 172 -11.53 8.89 -10.33
CA LYS A 172 -12.31 8.99 -11.57
C LYS A 172 -12.69 7.62 -12.16
N GLY A 173 -12.76 6.58 -11.32
CA GLY A 173 -13.22 5.24 -11.69
C GLY A 173 -12.16 4.15 -11.55
N PHE A 174 -12.24 3.15 -12.44
CA PHE A 174 -11.38 1.98 -12.48
C PHE A 174 -10.52 1.94 -13.75
N ASP A 175 -9.21 1.87 -13.60
CA ASP A 175 -8.24 1.70 -14.67
C ASP A 175 -7.70 0.26 -14.68
N LYS A 176 -7.93 -0.44 -15.78
CA LYS A 176 -7.51 -1.85 -15.93
C LYS A 176 -5.99 -2.00 -15.91
N GLN A 177 -5.23 -1.00 -16.34
CA GLN A 177 -3.76 -1.07 -16.35
C GLN A 177 -3.21 -0.95 -14.92
N SER A 178 -3.76 -0.07 -14.08
CA SER A 178 -3.47 -0.02 -12.64
C SER A 178 -3.76 -1.34 -11.95
N TYR A 179 -4.96 -1.89 -12.17
CA TYR A 179 -5.37 -3.17 -11.59
C TYR A 179 -4.45 -4.33 -12.01
N GLN A 180 -4.21 -4.47 -13.32
CA GLN A 180 -3.46 -5.59 -13.85
C GLN A 180 -1.98 -5.55 -13.44
N ALA A 181 -1.39 -4.35 -13.34
CA ALA A 181 -0.02 -4.18 -12.87
C ALA A 181 0.18 -4.77 -11.46
N ILE A 182 -0.79 -4.55 -10.56
CA ILE A 182 -0.75 -5.08 -9.20
C ILE A 182 -0.96 -6.59 -9.19
N VAL A 183 -1.95 -7.09 -9.95
CA VAL A 183 -2.25 -8.53 -10.04
C VAL A 183 -1.06 -9.31 -10.59
N ASP A 184 -0.52 -8.91 -11.74
CA ASP A 184 0.58 -9.61 -12.42
C ASP A 184 1.87 -9.58 -11.59
N GLY A 185 2.22 -8.42 -11.03
CA GLY A 185 3.37 -8.30 -10.14
C GLY A 185 3.22 -9.15 -8.88
N THR A 186 2.02 -9.20 -8.29
CA THR A 186 1.77 -10.04 -7.10
C THR A 186 1.81 -11.53 -7.41
N ILE A 187 1.31 -11.97 -8.57
CA ILE A 187 1.45 -13.36 -9.02
C ILE A 187 2.93 -13.69 -9.22
N LEU A 188 3.71 -12.77 -9.79
CA LEU A 188 5.14 -12.96 -10.00
C LEU A 188 5.93 -13.04 -8.68
N SER A 189 5.61 -12.23 -7.67
CA SER A 189 6.26 -12.30 -6.36
C SER A 189 5.95 -13.64 -5.65
N ILE A 190 4.70 -14.11 -5.72
CA ILE A 190 4.30 -15.43 -5.19
C ILE A 190 4.99 -16.56 -5.94
N LYS A 191 5.09 -16.46 -7.27
CA LYS A 191 5.80 -17.44 -8.08
C LYS A 191 7.27 -17.55 -7.66
N ARG A 192 7.96 -16.42 -7.54
CA ARG A 192 9.35 -16.36 -7.06
C ARG A 192 9.48 -16.97 -5.65
N ALA A 193 8.56 -16.66 -4.74
CA ALA A 193 8.53 -17.22 -3.40
C ALA A 193 8.33 -18.74 -3.38
N HIS A 194 7.41 -19.24 -4.21
CA HIS A 194 7.13 -20.68 -4.34
C HIS A 194 8.33 -21.44 -4.91
N GLU A 195 8.96 -20.90 -5.96
CA GLU A 195 10.13 -21.51 -6.60
C GLU A 195 11.36 -21.53 -5.67
N ASN A 196 11.41 -20.59 -4.72
CA ASN A 196 12.46 -20.47 -3.71
C ASN A 196 12.19 -21.22 -2.40
N LEU A 197 11.12 -22.05 -2.32
CA LEU A 197 10.81 -22.81 -1.10
C LEU A 197 11.99 -23.68 -0.64
N ALA A 198 12.41 -23.47 0.60
CA ALA A 198 13.51 -24.18 1.25
C ALA A 198 13.21 -24.44 2.72
N LEU A 199 13.82 -25.47 3.29
CA LEU A 199 13.79 -25.67 4.74
C LEU A 199 14.56 -24.52 5.41
N GLY A 200 14.01 -23.99 6.49
CA GLY A 200 14.63 -22.93 7.26
C GLY A 200 14.04 -22.76 8.64
N SER A 201 14.81 -22.11 9.50
CA SER A 201 14.40 -21.72 10.85
C SER A 201 13.82 -20.30 10.85
N LEU A 202 12.95 -20.04 11.83
CA LEU A 202 12.32 -18.74 12.03
C LEU A 202 12.71 -18.17 13.39
N SER A 203 13.27 -16.96 13.39
CA SER A 203 13.65 -16.22 14.60
C SER A 203 12.83 -14.94 14.73
N PHE A 204 12.23 -14.71 15.90
CA PHE A 204 11.42 -13.54 16.18
C PHE A 204 12.09 -12.64 17.22
N GLY A 205 11.87 -11.33 17.11
CA GLY A 205 12.27 -10.38 18.12
C GLY A 205 11.54 -9.05 17.98
N SER A 206 11.85 -8.13 18.89
CA SER A 206 11.24 -6.80 18.91
C SER A 206 12.20 -5.73 19.37
N ILE A 207 12.00 -4.51 18.89
CA ILE A 207 12.74 -3.31 19.29
C ILE A 207 11.79 -2.11 19.31
N ASP A 208 11.96 -1.20 20.27
CA ASP A 208 11.18 0.04 20.31
C ASP A 208 11.80 1.12 19.42
N LEU A 209 10.95 1.84 18.68
CA LEU A 209 11.29 2.97 17.82
C LEU A 209 10.63 4.23 18.36
N GLU A 210 11.46 5.11 18.90
CA GLU A 210 11.04 6.47 19.21
C GLU A 210 11.06 7.37 17.95
N ASP A 211 10.37 8.50 18.02
CA ASP A 211 10.38 9.54 16.99
C ASP A 211 10.08 9.03 15.57
N THR A 212 9.25 8.00 15.42
CA THR A 212 8.88 7.46 14.09
C THR A 212 7.38 7.58 13.82
N ASN A 213 6.57 7.60 14.88
CA ASN A 213 5.12 7.79 14.81
C ASN A 213 4.59 8.65 15.97
N ILE A 214 3.47 9.33 15.76
CA ILE A 214 2.64 9.96 16.78
C ILE A 214 1.18 9.56 16.61
N ASN A 215 0.33 9.78 17.62
CA ASN A 215 -1.11 9.59 17.48
C ASN A 215 -1.71 10.87 16.86
N ARG A 216 -2.48 10.74 15.76
CA ARG A 216 -3.13 11.88 15.07
C ARG A 216 -4.55 12.19 15.56
N SER A 217 -5.10 11.32 16.41
CA SER A 217 -6.38 11.49 17.10
C SER A 217 -6.24 11.25 18.62
N PRO A 218 -5.29 11.93 19.30
CA PRO A 218 -4.96 11.66 20.70
C PRO A 218 -6.12 11.96 21.66
N TYR A 219 -7.03 12.88 21.29
CA TYR A 219 -8.26 13.13 22.03
C TYR A 219 -9.19 11.90 22.05
N SER A 220 -9.31 11.18 20.93
CA SER A 220 -10.07 9.91 20.89
C SER A 220 -9.41 8.83 21.74
N TYR A 221 -8.08 8.68 21.65
CA TYR A 221 -7.34 7.73 22.48
C TYR A 221 -7.58 7.95 23.98
N ASP A 222 -7.66 9.22 24.42
CA ASP A 222 -7.86 9.58 25.83
C ASP A 222 -9.22 9.16 26.40
N HIS A 223 -10.20 8.82 25.55
CA HIS A 223 -11.50 8.32 25.97
C HIS A 223 -11.51 6.83 26.30
N ASN A 224 -10.47 6.08 25.91
CA ASN A 224 -10.29 4.71 26.40
C ASN A 224 -10.15 4.69 27.93
N PRO A 225 -10.52 3.60 28.62
CA PRO A 225 -10.47 3.51 30.08
C PRO A 225 -9.09 3.82 30.66
N GLU A 226 -9.05 4.54 31.78
CA GLU A 226 -7.80 5.01 32.37
C GLU A 226 -6.90 3.85 32.82
N GLU A 227 -7.50 2.81 33.41
CA GLU A 227 -6.80 1.58 33.80
C GLU A 227 -6.18 0.84 32.61
N GLU A 228 -6.79 0.92 31.43
CA GLU A 228 -6.25 0.30 30.21
C GLU A 228 -5.11 1.14 29.64
N LYS A 229 -5.31 2.46 29.52
CA LYS A 229 -4.26 3.38 29.04
C LYS A 229 -3.01 3.32 29.91
N ALA A 230 -3.15 3.18 31.23
CA ALA A 230 -2.04 3.09 32.19
C ALA A 230 -1.13 1.86 31.99
N ARG A 231 -1.55 0.88 31.19
CA ARG A 231 -0.72 -0.30 30.83
C ARG A 231 0.34 0.02 29.78
N TYR A 232 0.23 1.16 29.11
CA TYR A 232 1.05 1.52 27.94
C TYR A 232 1.79 2.85 28.19
N SER A 233 3.03 2.94 27.72
CA SER A 233 3.86 4.14 27.87
C SER A 233 3.52 5.24 26.86
N ALA A 234 2.84 4.90 25.75
CA ALA A 234 2.54 5.82 24.66
C ALA A 234 1.15 5.60 24.06
N LYS A 235 0.60 6.65 23.43
CA LYS A 235 -0.67 6.65 22.70
C LYS A 235 -0.59 5.96 21.32
N VAL A 236 0.56 5.41 20.98
CA VAL A 236 0.83 4.60 19.78
C VAL A 236 1.66 3.39 20.18
N ASP A 237 1.64 2.32 19.38
CA ASP A 237 2.60 1.23 19.55
C ASP A 237 3.99 1.69 19.04
N LYS A 238 4.99 1.60 19.93
CA LYS A 238 6.39 1.93 19.65
C LYS A 238 7.23 0.74 19.22
N THR A 239 6.71 -0.47 19.41
CA THR A 239 7.43 -1.70 19.16
C THR A 239 7.36 -2.12 17.69
N LEU A 240 8.52 -2.20 17.03
CA LEU A 240 8.69 -2.93 15.78
C LEU A 240 9.00 -4.38 16.12
N THR A 241 8.31 -5.30 15.44
CA THR A 241 8.60 -6.74 15.53
C THR A 241 9.21 -7.20 14.22
N LEU A 242 10.10 -8.21 14.30
CA LEU A 242 10.83 -8.75 13.16
C LEU A 242 10.81 -10.27 13.22
N LEU A 243 10.55 -10.89 12.06
CA LEU A 243 10.70 -12.31 11.80
C LEU A 243 11.83 -12.50 10.77
N ARG A 244 12.86 -13.25 11.15
CA ARG A 244 14.02 -13.60 10.31
C ARG A 244 13.90 -15.05 9.82
N PHE A 245 14.27 -15.26 8.57
CA PHE A 245 14.12 -16.53 7.86
C PHE A 245 15.50 -17.01 7.42
N ASP A 246 16.06 -17.96 8.15
CA ASP A 246 17.40 -18.47 7.89
C ASP A 246 17.29 -19.84 7.23
N ARG A 247 17.87 -19.97 6.03
CA ARG A 247 17.81 -21.20 5.24
C ARG A 247 18.74 -22.26 5.80
N GLU A 248 18.21 -23.46 6.01
CA GLU A 248 18.95 -24.56 6.66
C GLU A 248 20.15 -25.05 5.83
N SER A 249 20.07 -24.97 4.49
CA SER A 249 21.10 -25.53 3.62
C SER A 249 22.46 -24.82 3.71
N ASP A 250 22.46 -23.56 4.10
CA ASP A 250 23.66 -22.70 4.09
C ASP A 250 23.67 -21.60 5.17
N ASN A 251 22.69 -21.59 6.07
CA ASN A 251 22.51 -20.61 7.15
C ASN A 251 22.44 -19.16 6.67
N LYS A 252 22.04 -18.94 5.41
CA LYS A 252 21.84 -17.60 4.87
C LYS A 252 20.44 -17.09 5.17
N THR A 253 20.33 -15.81 5.50
CA THR A 253 19.07 -15.11 5.61
C THR A 253 18.44 -14.97 4.23
N ALA A 254 17.31 -15.63 4.01
CA ALA A 254 16.54 -15.54 2.78
C ALA A 254 15.47 -14.44 2.84
N ALA A 255 15.00 -14.09 4.04
CA ALA A 255 14.01 -13.05 4.19
C ALA A 255 14.01 -12.41 5.59
N VAL A 256 13.49 -11.19 5.63
CA VAL A 256 13.17 -10.44 6.85
C VAL A 256 11.78 -9.85 6.68
N LEU A 257 10.90 -10.02 7.67
CA LEU A 257 9.57 -9.45 7.67
C LEU A 257 9.33 -8.69 8.98
N THR A 258 8.87 -7.44 8.89
CA THR A 258 8.62 -6.59 10.06
C THR A 258 7.18 -6.10 10.14
N TRP A 259 6.72 -5.78 11.35
CA TRP A 259 5.45 -5.08 11.61
C TRP A 259 5.71 -3.88 12.51
N PHE A 260 5.27 -2.70 12.06
CA PHE A 260 5.33 -1.45 12.83
C PHE A 260 4.25 -0.47 12.34
N PRO A 261 3.44 0.14 13.23
CA PRO A 261 2.36 1.03 12.81
C PRO A 261 2.84 2.47 12.61
N VAL A 262 2.97 2.86 11.33
CA VAL A 262 3.19 4.26 10.92
C VAL A 262 2.60 4.47 9.54
N HIS A 263 1.66 5.40 9.41
CA HIS A 263 0.93 5.66 8.17
C HIS A 263 1.87 6.02 6.99
N GLY A 264 1.54 5.61 5.77
CA GLY A 264 2.30 5.94 4.56
C GLY A 264 1.92 7.31 3.99
N THR A 265 2.01 8.34 4.83
CA THR A 265 1.66 9.75 4.53
C THR A 265 2.80 10.71 4.88
N SER A 266 4.05 10.26 4.74
CA SER A 266 5.20 11.16 4.88
C SER A 266 5.35 12.05 3.65
N MET A 267 5.05 11.51 2.47
CA MET A 267 4.83 12.29 1.26
C MET A 267 3.47 12.99 1.39
N TYR A 268 3.46 14.32 1.32
CA TYR A 268 2.23 15.09 1.51
C TYR A 268 1.28 14.96 0.31
N ASN A 269 0.03 15.41 0.49
CA ASN A 269 -1.03 15.37 -0.53
C ASN A 269 -0.71 16.13 -1.83
N ASN A 270 0.26 17.04 -1.81
CA ASN A 270 0.74 17.78 -2.99
C ASN A 270 1.86 17.03 -3.76
N ASN A 271 2.29 15.86 -3.29
CA ASN A 271 3.17 14.97 -4.03
C ASN A 271 2.43 14.33 -5.20
N THR A 272 3.06 14.34 -6.38
CA THR A 272 2.53 13.72 -7.61
C THR A 272 3.47 12.66 -8.19
N LEU A 273 4.52 12.27 -7.46
CA LEU A 273 5.48 11.24 -7.87
C LEU A 273 5.21 9.92 -7.16
N VAL A 274 5.19 8.82 -7.92
CA VAL A 274 4.95 7.49 -7.36
C VAL A 274 6.08 7.07 -6.43
N THR A 275 5.72 6.52 -5.25
CA THR A 275 6.66 5.99 -4.25
C THR A 275 5.97 5.05 -3.25
N GLY A 276 6.76 4.15 -2.63
CA GLY A 276 6.31 3.29 -1.53
C GLY A 276 6.24 3.99 -0.17
N ASP A 277 6.42 5.32 -0.13
CA ASP A 277 6.47 6.15 1.07
C ASP A 277 7.52 5.63 2.08
N ASN A 278 7.35 5.90 3.37
CA ASN A 278 8.37 5.62 4.38
C ASN A 278 8.68 4.12 4.54
N LYS A 279 7.71 3.23 4.33
CA LYS A 279 7.93 1.77 4.35
C LYS A 279 8.66 1.27 3.11
N GLY A 280 8.35 1.84 1.95
CA GLY A 280 9.10 1.58 0.71
C GLY A 280 10.56 2.02 0.84
N VAL A 281 10.82 3.19 1.45
CA VAL A 281 12.18 3.64 1.80
C VAL A 281 12.87 2.65 2.74
N ALA A 282 12.21 2.23 3.82
CA ALA A 282 12.80 1.32 4.80
C ALA A 282 13.21 -0.02 4.16
N ALA A 283 12.34 -0.58 3.31
CA ALA A 283 12.62 -1.79 2.56
C ALA A 283 13.79 -1.59 1.57
N TYR A 284 13.77 -0.51 0.79
CA TYR A 284 14.84 -0.16 -0.15
C TYR A 284 16.20 -0.02 0.55
N LEU A 285 16.27 0.68 1.68
CA LEU A 285 17.52 0.86 2.42
C LEU A 285 18.07 -0.47 2.94
N PHE A 286 17.19 -1.36 3.46
CA PHE A 286 17.64 -2.66 3.93
C PHE A 286 18.11 -3.53 2.77
N GLU A 287 17.31 -3.68 1.71
CA GLU A 287 17.65 -4.44 0.50
C GLU A 287 18.99 -3.97 -0.09
N ARG A 288 19.19 -2.66 -0.22
CA ARG A 288 20.46 -2.07 -0.67
C ARG A 288 21.62 -2.41 0.27
N SER A 289 21.41 -2.32 1.59
CA SER A 289 22.47 -2.52 2.58
C SER A 289 23.01 -3.96 2.67
N VAL A 290 22.27 -4.93 2.13
CA VAL A 290 22.64 -6.36 2.16
C VAL A 290 23.10 -6.88 0.81
N GLU A 291 23.12 -6.03 -0.22
CA GLU A 291 23.62 -6.41 -1.54
C GLU A 291 25.10 -6.82 -1.45
N GLY A 292 25.40 -8.07 -1.83
CA GLY A 292 26.74 -8.65 -1.71
C GLY A 292 27.15 -9.09 -0.30
N ASP A 293 26.28 -8.96 0.72
CA ASP A 293 26.55 -9.51 2.05
C ASP A 293 26.41 -11.04 2.03
N SER A 294 27.51 -11.74 2.33
CA SER A 294 27.57 -13.20 2.35
C SER A 294 26.59 -13.88 3.32
N ARG A 295 26.06 -13.15 4.31
CA ARG A 295 25.03 -13.64 5.25
C ARG A 295 23.65 -13.77 4.61
N PHE A 296 23.39 -13.07 3.51
CA PHE A 296 22.10 -13.08 2.84
C PHE A 296 22.14 -13.91 1.56
N THR A 297 20.98 -14.40 1.13
CA THR A 297 20.83 -14.95 -0.23
C THR A 297 20.81 -13.81 -1.25
N ASP A 298 21.27 -14.08 -2.47
CA ASP A 298 21.32 -13.06 -3.54
C ASP A 298 19.94 -12.50 -3.90
N ASP A 299 18.88 -13.26 -3.58
CA ASP A 299 17.48 -12.97 -3.79
C ASP A 299 16.72 -12.65 -2.49
N ALA A 300 17.43 -12.26 -1.43
CA ALA A 300 16.82 -11.99 -0.12
C ALA A 300 15.73 -10.91 -0.20
N VAL A 301 14.62 -11.14 0.50
CA VAL A 301 13.45 -10.25 0.47
C VAL A 301 13.23 -9.59 1.83
N ILE A 302 13.16 -8.26 1.84
CA ILE A 302 12.93 -7.48 3.06
C ILE A 302 11.55 -6.81 3.02
N GLY A 303 10.64 -7.22 3.90
CA GLY A 303 9.29 -6.68 4.02
C GLY A 303 9.11 -5.78 5.23
N PHE A 304 8.53 -4.60 5.01
CA PHE A 304 8.04 -3.71 6.07
C PHE A 304 6.53 -3.64 6.02
N SER A 305 5.86 -4.49 6.80
CA SER A 305 4.41 -4.48 6.91
C SER A 305 3.93 -3.31 7.76
N GLN A 306 2.70 -2.88 7.49
CA GLN A 306 1.91 -2.13 8.45
C GLN A 306 1.46 -3.00 9.62
N ALA A 307 1.03 -2.32 10.68
CA ALA A 307 0.34 -2.91 11.82
C ALA A 307 -1.01 -2.24 12.09
N ASN A 308 -1.39 -2.04 13.34
CA ASN A 308 -2.56 -1.26 13.75
C ASN A 308 -2.31 0.25 13.52
N VAL A 309 -2.45 0.68 12.26
CA VAL A 309 -2.00 1.99 11.75
C VAL A 309 -3.05 3.11 11.82
N GLY A 310 -4.29 2.81 12.21
CA GLY A 310 -5.45 3.68 11.95
C GLY A 310 -5.36 5.10 12.52
N ASP A 311 -4.73 5.28 13.67
CA ASP A 311 -4.57 6.58 14.34
C ASP A 311 -3.10 7.01 14.47
N THR A 312 -2.20 6.39 13.72
CA THR A 312 -0.77 6.75 13.70
C THR A 312 -0.45 7.70 12.57
N SER A 313 0.55 8.56 12.74
CA SER A 313 1.07 9.47 11.71
C SER A 313 2.60 9.51 11.71
N PRO A 314 3.26 9.60 10.55
CA PRO A 314 4.70 9.83 10.44
C PRO A 314 5.11 11.29 10.68
N ASN A 315 4.14 12.20 10.81
CA ASN A 315 4.36 13.64 10.94
C ASN A 315 4.64 14.03 12.39
N ILE A 316 5.78 13.54 12.89
CA ILE A 316 6.13 13.49 14.33
C ILE A 316 6.30 14.84 15.04
N LEU A 317 6.35 15.97 14.33
CA LEU A 317 6.46 17.29 14.95
C LEU A 317 5.10 17.88 15.35
N GLY A 318 4.03 17.09 15.24
CA GLY A 318 2.67 17.46 15.62
C GLY A 318 1.93 18.24 14.53
N ALA A 319 0.67 18.56 14.80
CA ALA A 319 -0.20 19.29 13.90
C ALA A 319 -0.27 20.77 14.26
N TRP A 320 -0.07 21.64 13.27
CA TRP A 320 0.07 23.07 13.45
C TRP A 320 -0.72 23.85 12.41
N CYS A 321 -1.14 25.05 12.80
CA CYS A 321 -1.82 25.99 11.93
C CYS A 321 -0.87 26.65 10.94
N GLU A 322 -1.24 26.58 9.66
CA GLU A 322 -0.57 27.22 8.52
C GLU A 322 -1.22 28.55 8.12
N ASP A 323 -2.22 29.01 8.88
CA ASP A 323 -2.90 30.32 8.77
C ASP A 323 -2.03 31.54 9.17
N GLY A 324 -0.75 31.31 9.50
CA GLY A 324 0.20 32.30 9.98
C GLY A 324 0.19 32.52 11.50
N SER A 325 -0.70 31.87 12.26
CA SER A 325 -0.75 31.99 13.72
C SER A 325 0.42 31.27 14.41
N GLY A 326 0.96 30.23 13.77
CA GLY A 326 2.03 29.40 14.32
C GLY A 326 1.64 28.70 15.62
N LYS A 327 0.35 28.37 15.80
CA LYS A 327 -0.17 27.63 16.97
C LYS A 327 -0.34 26.16 16.63
N GLU A 328 -0.32 25.30 17.64
CA GLU A 328 -0.80 23.94 17.49
C GLU A 328 -2.29 23.95 17.14
N CYS A 329 -2.72 22.98 16.35
CA CYS A 329 -4.15 22.81 16.07
C CYS A 329 -4.93 22.52 17.35
N THR A 330 -6.21 22.85 17.34
CA THR A 330 -7.13 22.48 18.44
C THR A 330 -7.12 20.97 18.66
N TYR A 331 -6.94 20.55 19.92
CA TYR A 331 -6.71 19.15 20.29
C TYR A 331 -7.91 18.23 19.97
N GLU A 332 -9.12 18.74 20.19
CA GLU A 332 -10.36 17.98 20.11
C GLU A 332 -10.82 17.75 18.66
N ASP A 333 -10.63 18.74 17.77
CA ASP A 333 -11.23 18.75 16.43
C ASP A 333 -10.26 19.04 15.28
N SER A 334 -8.97 19.22 15.56
CA SER A 334 -7.92 19.50 14.57
C SER A 334 -8.23 20.70 13.68
N THR A 335 -8.59 21.81 14.32
CA THR A 335 -8.91 23.06 13.62
C THR A 335 -7.92 24.19 13.90
N CYS A 336 -7.92 25.16 13.00
CA CYS A 336 -7.25 26.44 13.06
C CYS A 336 -8.29 27.52 12.81
N GLY A 337 -8.62 28.31 13.84
CA GLY A 337 -9.71 29.30 13.74
C GLY A 337 -11.11 28.69 13.50
N GLY A 338 -11.27 27.38 13.74
CA GLY A 338 -12.53 26.65 13.56
C GLY A 338 -12.68 25.92 12.21
N THR A 339 -11.66 25.95 11.35
CA THR A 339 -11.59 25.22 10.08
C THR A 339 -10.43 24.23 10.09
N ASN A 340 -10.50 23.14 9.32
CA ASN A 340 -9.50 22.07 9.34
C ASN A 340 -8.41 22.23 8.26
N GLU A 341 -8.66 22.99 7.19
CA GLU A 341 -7.79 23.06 6.01
C GLU A 341 -6.37 23.55 6.31
N ASP A 342 -6.22 24.44 7.28
CA ASP A 342 -4.92 24.98 7.68
C ASP A 342 -4.24 24.14 8.78
N CYS A 343 -4.86 23.05 9.24
CA CYS A 343 -4.29 22.18 10.27
C CYS A 343 -3.50 21.01 9.66
N HIS A 344 -2.17 21.15 9.60
CA HIS A 344 -1.30 20.15 9.00
C HIS A 344 -0.29 19.55 9.99
N GLY A 345 -0.15 18.23 9.92
CA GLY A 345 0.93 17.48 10.54
C GLY A 345 2.28 17.82 9.91
N ARG A 346 3.32 17.97 10.73
CA ARG A 346 4.68 18.30 10.27
C ARG A 346 5.63 17.12 10.39
N GLY A 347 6.16 16.66 9.26
CA GLY A 347 7.28 15.72 9.22
C GLY A 347 8.59 16.32 9.76
N PRO A 348 9.62 15.48 10.02
CA PRO A 348 10.91 15.93 10.58
C PRO A 348 11.59 17.04 9.77
N TYR A 349 11.34 17.09 8.46
CA TYR A 349 11.92 18.05 7.52
C TYR A 349 10.85 18.90 6.82
N PHE A 350 9.74 19.23 7.48
CA PHE A 350 8.60 19.97 6.90
C PHE A 350 8.94 21.33 6.24
N ARG A 351 10.11 21.90 6.51
CA ARG A 351 10.57 23.17 5.91
C ARG A 351 11.22 22.99 4.55
N GLU A 352 11.59 21.76 4.21
CA GLU A 352 12.12 21.44 2.88
C GLU A 352 11.00 21.54 1.86
N LYS A 353 11.29 22.13 0.71
CA LYS A 353 10.32 22.34 -0.36
C LYS A 353 10.33 21.16 -1.34
N ASP A 354 10.04 19.97 -0.81
CA ASP A 354 10.18 18.71 -1.53
C ASP A 354 8.95 17.79 -1.39
N ASN A 355 7.82 18.38 -1.02
CA ASN A 355 6.53 17.69 -0.83
C ASN A 355 6.61 16.53 0.19
N GLY A 356 7.50 16.64 1.19
CA GLY A 356 7.68 15.66 2.24
C GLY A 356 8.73 14.59 1.94
N ALA A 357 9.43 14.65 0.80
CA ALA A 357 10.38 13.61 0.39
C ALA A 357 11.49 13.35 1.41
N LYS A 358 12.13 14.38 1.98
CA LYS A 358 13.17 14.19 2.98
C LYS A 358 12.60 13.71 4.32
N SER A 359 11.40 14.16 4.70
CA SER A 359 10.66 13.61 5.85
C SER A 359 10.37 12.11 5.67
N CYS A 360 9.90 11.73 4.49
CA CYS A 360 9.65 10.35 4.11
C CYS A 360 10.92 9.49 4.17
N PHE A 361 12.01 10.00 3.62
CA PHE A 361 13.30 9.31 3.70
C PHE A 361 13.76 9.13 5.15
N GLU A 362 13.61 10.16 5.99
CA GLU A 362 13.99 10.12 7.40
C GLU A 362 13.19 9.07 8.20
N ILE A 363 11.87 9.04 8.05
CA ILE A 363 11.00 8.08 8.75
C ILE A 363 11.29 6.65 8.27
N GLY A 364 11.55 6.46 6.97
CA GLY A 364 11.98 5.16 6.43
C GLY A 364 13.35 4.73 6.95
N LYS A 365 14.31 5.66 7.02
CA LYS A 365 15.64 5.42 7.58
C LYS A 365 15.58 4.97 9.04
N ARG A 366 14.73 5.59 9.87
CA ARG A 366 14.53 5.20 11.29
C ARG A 366 14.01 3.76 11.42
N GLN A 367 13.02 3.40 10.60
CA GLN A 367 12.50 2.03 10.54
C GLN A 367 13.58 1.03 10.12
N TYR A 368 14.32 1.35 9.04
CA TYR A 368 15.44 0.54 8.56
C TYR A 368 16.52 0.33 9.63
N SER A 369 17.01 1.41 10.24
CA SER A 369 18.10 1.32 11.22
C SER A 369 17.72 0.48 12.43
N ALA A 370 16.47 0.58 12.90
CA ALA A 370 15.99 -0.25 13.99
C ALA A 370 15.84 -1.72 13.57
N ALA A 371 15.31 -1.99 12.38
CA ALA A 371 15.17 -3.35 11.86
C ALA A 371 16.53 -4.03 11.65
N LYS A 372 17.53 -3.33 11.10
CA LYS A 372 18.88 -3.85 10.93
C LYS A 372 19.56 -4.13 12.26
N LYS A 373 19.42 -3.21 13.23
CA LYS A 373 19.91 -3.44 14.60
C LYS A 373 19.26 -4.66 15.24
N LEU A 374 17.95 -4.82 15.10
CA LEU A 374 17.23 -5.99 15.63
C LEU A 374 17.67 -7.28 14.93
N TYR A 375 17.85 -7.26 13.61
CA TYR A 375 18.39 -8.38 12.85
C TYR A 375 19.74 -8.86 13.40
N GLU A 376 20.64 -7.94 13.75
CA GLU A 376 21.94 -8.27 14.37
C GLU A 376 21.79 -8.80 15.80
N GLN A 377 20.84 -8.27 16.57
CA GLN A 377 20.58 -8.74 17.94
C GLN A 377 20.07 -10.19 17.99
N LEU A 378 19.30 -10.60 16.97
CA LEU A 378 18.80 -11.98 16.82
C LEU A 378 19.90 -13.04 16.67
N ASP A 379 21.15 -12.65 16.37
CA ASP A 379 22.28 -13.59 16.38
C ASP A 379 22.61 -14.09 17.79
N SER A 380 22.21 -13.33 18.82
CA SER A 380 22.57 -13.60 20.22
C SER A 380 21.38 -13.90 21.14
N ASP A 381 20.22 -13.30 20.88
CA ASP A 381 19.03 -13.43 21.73
C ASP A 381 17.73 -13.51 20.89
N PRO A 382 17.56 -14.55 20.05
CA PRO A 382 16.32 -14.73 19.31
C PRO A 382 15.23 -15.37 20.18
N ILE A 383 13.98 -15.06 19.87
CA ILE A 383 12.83 -15.92 20.23
C ILE A 383 12.63 -16.89 19.07
N PRO A 384 13.13 -18.13 19.14
CA PRO A 384 12.93 -19.10 18.07
C PRO A 384 11.47 -19.52 17.99
N ILE A 385 10.95 -19.62 16.77
CA ILE A 385 9.63 -20.19 16.52
C ILE A 385 9.76 -21.72 16.52
N LYS A 386 9.14 -22.40 17.49
CA LYS A 386 9.46 -23.80 17.86
C LYS A 386 8.29 -24.76 17.93
N SER A 387 7.04 -24.27 17.92
CA SER A 387 5.92 -25.18 18.21
C SER A 387 5.63 -26.10 16.99
N SER A 388 6.14 -27.33 17.04
CA SER A 388 5.79 -28.52 16.22
C SER A 388 5.67 -28.31 14.70
N SER A 389 6.37 -27.32 14.15
CA SER A 389 6.17 -26.84 12.77
C SER A 389 4.70 -26.56 12.39
N ASP A 390 3.85 -26.18 13.36
CA ASP A 390 2.41 -25.98 13.12
C ASP A 390 2.19 -24.74 12.25
N VAL A 391 1.78 -24.96 10.99
CA VAL A 391 1.39 -23.90 10.07
C VAL A 391 -0.09 -24.04 9.81
N ARG A 392 -0.89 -23.04 10.19
CA ARG A 392 -2.35 -23.09 10.06
C ARG A 392 -2.88 -21.76 9.58
N SER A 393 -4.05 -21.79 8.96
CA SER A 393 -4.79 -20.59 8.62
C SER A 393 -6.28 -20.90 8.65
N PHE A 394 -7.08 -19.88 8.91
CA PHE A 394 -8.48 -19.90 8.56
C PHE A 394 -8.85 -18.61 7.84
N HIS A 395 -9.90 -18.68 7.04
CA HIS A 395 -10.55 -17.53 6.43
C HIS A 395 -12.04 -17.80 6.36
N VAL A 396 -12.82 -16.75 6.62
CA VAL A 396 -14.24 -16.72 6.28
C VAL A 396 -14.61 -15.36 5.72
N PHE A 397 -15.60 -15.34 4.84
CA PHE A 397 -16.33 -14.12 4.57
C PHE A 397 -17.45 -13.94 5.59
N HIS A 398 -17.67 -12.70 6.02
CA HIS A 398 -18.75 -12.39 6.93
C HIS A 398 -19.49 -11.13 6.49
N ASP A 399 -20.82 -11.18 6.55
CA ASP A 399 -21.68 -10.02 6.28
C ASP A 399 -21.86 -9.22 7.57
N MET A 400 -21.34 -8.00 7.60
CA MET A 400 -21.39 -7.12 8.77
C MET A 400 -22.70 -6.33 8.84
N ASN A 401 -23.61 -6.49 7.89
CA ASN A 401 -24.89 -5.80 7.91
C ASN A 401 -25.84 -6.44 8.94
N GLY A 402 -25.91 -5.83 10.14
CA GLY A 402 -26.84 -6.27 11.17
C GLY A 402 -26.44 -7.58 11.87
N TYR A 403 -25.15 -7.92 11.90
CA TYR A 403 -24.65 -9.12 12.57
C TYR A 403 -24.87 -9.03 14.08
N GLU A 404 -25.63 -9.96 14.63
CA GLU A 404 -25.90 -10.10 16.07
C GLU A 404 -24.97 -11.15 16.69
N PHE A 405 -24.30 -10.80 17.78
CA PHE A 405 -23.29 -11.65 18.41
C PHE A 405 -23.16 -11.42 19.91
N THR A 406 -22.50 -12.36 20.59
CA THR A 406 -22.13 -12.20 22.01
C THR A 406 -20.80 -11.47 22.12
N SER A 407 -20.79 -10.33 22.81
CA SER A 407 -19.60 -9.53 23.06
C SER A 407 -18.49 -10.36 23.70
N PRO A 408 -17.27 -10.35 23.12
CA PRO A 408 -16.13 -11.05 23.71
C PRO A 408 -15.60 -10.35 24.98
N PHE A 409 -16.06 -9.13 25.27
CA PHE A 409 -15.58 -8.33 26.38
C PHE A 409 -16.40 -8.48 27.66
N ASN A 410 -17.73 -8.58 27.53
CA ASN A 410 -18.64 -8.56 28.68
C ASN A 410 -19.83 -9.54 28.56
N GLY A 411 -19.93 -10.31 27.47
CA GLY A 411 -20.99 -11.29 27.25
C GLY A 411 -22.37 -10.71 26.91
N SER A 412 -22.51 -9.39 26.72
CA SER A 412 -23.77 -8.80 26.23
C SER A 412 -24.06 -9.22 24.78
N THR A 413 -25.32 -9.16 24.36
CA THR A 413 -25.67 -9.29 22.93
C THR A 413 -25.49 -7.93 22.26
N LEU A 414 -24.64 -7.88 21.25
CA LEU A 414 -24.34 -6.70 20.44
C LEU A 414 -24.77 -6.91 18.99
N LYS A 415 -24.83 -5.82 18.23
CA LYS A 415 -25.19 -5.81 16.82
C LYS A 415 -24.35 -4.81 16.04
N THR A 416 -23.87 -5.19 14.86
CA THR A 416 -23.22 -4.27 13.90
C THR A 416 -24.26 -3.59 13.00
N CYS A 417 -23.84 -2.55 12.28
CA CYS A 417 -24.71 -1.76 11.41
C CYS A 417 -24.34 -1.92 9.94
N PRO A 418 -25.29 -1.72 8.99
CA PRO A 418 -24.92 -1.48 7.59
C PRO A 418 -23.90 -0.35 7.49
N ALA A 419 -22.95 -0.45 6.54
CA ALA A 419 -21.84 0.51 6.42
C ALA A 419 -22.32 1.96 6.27
N ALA A 420 -21.77 2.87 7.08
CA ALA A 420 -22.00 4.31 6.95
C ALA A 420 -20.79 5.13 7.39
N LEU A 421 -20.62 6.30 6.75
CA LEU A 421 -19.59 7.28 7.06
C LEU A 421 -20.20 8.52 7.70
N GLY A 422 -19.57 8.99 8.77
CA GLY A 422 -19.99 10.18 9.50
C GLY A 422 -19.54 11.49 8.85
N TYR A 423 -20.02 12.63 9.33
CA TYR A 423 -19.59 13.95 8.84
C TYR A 423 -18.08 14.15 8.91
N SER A 424 -17.42 13.68 9.98
CA SER A 424 -15.97 13.84 10.13
C SER A 424 -15.12 12.99 9.19
N PHE A 425 -15.71 12.06 8.41
CA PHE A 425 -15.02 11.44 7.28
C PHE A 425 -14.60 12.50 6.25
N ALA A 426 -15.48 13.47 5.96
CA ALA A 426 -15.18 14.54 5.01
C ALA A 426 -14.21 15.61 5.57
N ALA A 427 -13.89 15.55 6.87
CA ALA A 427 -12.90 16.43 7.48
C ALA A 427 -11.44 15.98 7.24
N GLY A 428 -11.22 14.77 6.72
CA GLY A 428 -9.87 14.21 6.60
C GLY A 428 -9.12 14.16 7.93
N THR A 429 -7.80 14.14 7.87
CA THR A 429 -6.93 14.13 9.06
C THR A 429 -5.91 15.26 9.02
N THR A 430 -5.07 15.37 10.04
CA THR A 430 -3.94 16.31 10.00
C THR A 430 -2.88 15.91 8.96
N ASP A 431 -2.87 14.67 8.47
CA ASP A 431 -1.93 14.22 7.43
C ASP A 431 -2.40 14.60 6.02
N GLY A 432 -3.69 14.96 5.88
CA GLY A 432 -4.36 15.33 4.65
C GLY A 432 -5.77 15.80 5.00
N PRO A 433 -5.96 17.09 5.30
CA PRO A 433 -7.25 17.59 5.73
C PRO A 433 -8.23 17.55 4.58
N GLY A 434 -9.49 17.39 4.95
CA GLY A 434 -10.62 17.53 4.04
C GLY A 434 -10.87 19.00 3.69
N ALA A 435 -12.05 19.28 3.15
CA ALA A 435 -12.41 20.61 2.69
C ALA A 435 -13.77 21.04 3.23
N PHE A 436 -14.13 22.31 3.02
CA PHE A 436 -15.41 22.93 3.34
C PHE A 436 -15.58 23.24 4.83
N ASP A 437 -16.75 22.95 5.40
CA ASP A 437 -17.09 23.29 6.78
C ASP A 437 -17.11 22.06 7.71
N PHE A 438 -16.49 20.95 7.27
CA PHE A 438 -16.36 19.72 8.05
C PHE A 438 -15.19 19.82 9.03
N THR A 439 -15.39 19.35 10.26
CA THR A 439 -14.32 19.22 11.25
C THR A 439 -14.33 17.81 11.83
N GLN A 440 -13.21 17.41 12.43
CA GLN A 440 -13.20 16.18 13.24
C GLN A 440 -13.99 16.39 14.53
N ASN A 441 -14.48 15.31 15.17
CA ASN A 441 -15.34 15.39 16.36
C ASN A 441 -16.67 16.13 16.09
N ALA A 442 -17.04 16.27 14.82
CA ALA A 442 -18.29 16.88 14.35
C ALA A 442 -18.65 18.23 15.00
N THR A 443 -17.65 19.02 15.42
CA THR A 443 -17.83 20.30 16.13
C THR A 443 -18.22 21.46 15.22
N GLY A 444 -17.93 21.32 13.92
CA GLY A 444 -18.07 22.35 12.90
C GLY A 444 -19.51 22.58 12.44
N PRO A 445 -19.74 23.64 11.64
CA PRO A 445 -21.09 24.00 11.22
C PRO A 445 -21.72 23.01 10.22
N ALA A 446 -20.94 22.12 9.59
CA ALA A 446 -21.44 21.15 8.63
C ALA A 446 -22.62 20.30 9.14
N THR A 447 -22.60 19.88 10.42
CA THR A 447 -23.68 19.07 11.04
C THR A 447 -25.04 19.78 11.08
N LYS A 448 -25.04 21.11 11.00
CA LYS A 448 -26.24 21.96 10.99
C LYS A 448 -26.52 22.57 9.61
N ASN A 449 -25.67 22.30 8.63
CA ASN A 449 -25.76 22.89 7.30
C ASN A 449 -26.81 22.13 6.45
N PRO A 450 -27.91 22.78 6.03
CA PRO A 450 -28.97 22.12 5.26
C PRO A 450 -28.49 21.62 3.90
N LEU A 451 -27.42 22.19 3.32
CA LEU A 451 -26.85 21.74 2.05
C LEU A 451 -26.42 20.27 2.14
N TRP A 452 -25.69 19.89 3.19
CA TRP A 452 -25.21 18.51 3.36
C TRP A 452 -26.35 17.55 3.67
N MET A 453 -27.38 17.99 4.39
CA MET A 453 -28.57 17.17 4.61
C MET A 453 -29.32 16.86 3.31
N VAL A 454 -29.43 17.85 2.42
CA VAL A 454 -30.04 17.68 1.09
C VAL A 454 -29.15 16.81 0.18
N ALA A 455 -27.85 17.04 0.16
CA ALA A 455 -26.89 16.25 -0.62
C ALA A 455 -26.91 14.78 -0.19
N ARG A 456 -26.85 14.52 1.12
CA ARG A 456 -27.05 13.19 1.71
C ARG A 456 -28.37 12.58 1.24
N ALA A 457 -29.49 13.30 1.41
CA ALA A 457 -30.80 12.79 1.03
C ALA A 457 -30.94 12.49 -0.46
N ALA A 458 -30.23 13.24 -1.32
CA ALA A 458 -30.20 13.02 -2.76
C ALA A 458 -29.40 11.77 -3.17
N ILE A 459 -28.38 11.39 -2.40
CA ILE A 459 -27.63 10.14 -2.58
C ILE A 459 -28.42 8.99 -1.97
N HIS A 460 -28.61 9.01 -0.64
CA HIS A 460 -29.37 8.04 0.13
C HIS A 460 -29.67 8.59 1.52
N GLN A 461 -30.96 8.71 1.87
CA GLN A 461 -31.37 9.21 3.16
C GLN A 461 -31.31 8.09 4.21
N PRO A 462 -30.50 8.23 5.30
CA PRO A 462 -30.41 7.19 6.32
C PRO A 462 -31.74 6.99 7.03
N SER A 463 -32.10 5.72 7.25
CA SER A 463 -33.31 5.33 7.96
C SER A 463 -33.26 5.69 9.45
N HIS A 464 -34.37 5.51 10.17
CA HIS A 464 -34.38 5.66 11.63
C HIS A 464 -33.52 4.57 12.28
N GLU A 465 -33.74 3.31 11.90
CA GLU A 465 -33.03 2.13 12.40
C GLU A 465 -31.51 2.25 12.18
N GLN A 466 -31.09 2.75 11.02
CA GLN A 466 -29.68 2.94 10.69
C GLN A 466 -29.03 4.01 11.58
N ARG A 467 -29.73 5.12 11.85
CA ARG A 467 -29.25 6.17 12.76
C ARG A 467 -29.18 5.68 14.20
N GLU A 468 -30.18 4.92 14.65
CA GLU A 468 -30.16 4.31 15.99
C GLU A 468 -29.02 3.30 16.14
N CYS A 469 -28.77 2.48 15.12
CA CYS A 469 -27.67 1.52 15.14
C CYS A 469 -26.30 2.21 15.17
N GLN A 470 -26.09 3.19 14.30
CA GLN A 470 -24.82 3.93 14.20
C GLN A 470 -24.58 4.85 15.42
N GLY A 471 -25.60 5.12 16.25
CA GLY A 471 -25.45 5.75 17.55
C GLY A 471 -24.89 7.17 17.47
N ALA A 472 -23.68 7.37 18.01
CA ALA A 472 -23.03 8.69 18.08
C ALA A 472 -22.69 9.31 16.71
N LYS A 473 -22.64 8.50 15.64
CA LYS A 473 -22.30 8.97 14.30
C LYS A 473 -23.48 9.68 13.64
N ASP A 474 -23.32 10.97 13.36
CA ASP A 474 -24.18 11.65 12.40
C ASP A 474 -23.77 11.24 10.98
N ILE A 475 -24.65 10.52 10.29
CA ILE A 475 -24.36 9.89 9.00
C ILE A 475 -24.34 10.95 7.90
N LEU A 476 -23.22 11.03 7.20
CA LEU A 476 -23.05 11.79 5.96
C LEU A 476 -23.32 10.93 4.73
N LEU A 477 -22.76 9.72 4.69
CA LEU A 477 -22.95 8.77 3.59
C LEU A 477 -23.47 7.43 4.13
N ASP A 478 -24.67 7.05 3.72
CA ASP A 478 -25.29 5.76 4.07
C ASP A 478 -25.07 4.77 2.91
N VAL A 479 -23.99 3.99 2.98
CA VAL A 479 -23.41 3.31 1.80
C VAL A 479 -23.61 1.79 1.76
N GLY A 480 -23.80 1.13 2.91
CA GLY A 480 -23.90 -0.34 3.01
C GLY A 480 -25.19 -0.94 2.43
N THR A 481 -26.10 -0.11 1.93
CA THR A 481 -27.30 -0.55 1.21
C THR A 481 -27.31 -0.10 -0.26
N LEU A 482 -26.29 0.65 -0.68
CA LEU A 482 -26.19 1.18 -2.03
C LEU A 482 -25.50 0.19 -2.97
N THR A 483 -26.28 -0.31 -3.94
CA THR A 483 -25.85 -1.30 -4.93
C THR A 483 -25.92 -0.80 -6.37
N VAL A 484 -26.29 0.47 -6.58
CA VAL A 484 -26.40 1.10 -7.90
C VAL A 484 -25.36 2.21 -8.02
N PRO A 485 -24.55 2.26 -9.10
CA PRO A 485 -24.46 1.29 -10.22
C PRO A 485 -23.90 -0.10 -9.85
N TYR A 486 -23.17 -0.19 -8.74
CA TYR A 486 -22.72 -1.41 -8.05
C TYR A 486 -22.43 -1.06 -6.58
N ALA A 487 -21.98 -2.02 -5.77
CA ALA A 487 -21.75 -1.82 -4.34
C ALA A 487 -20.78 -0.64 -4.05
N TRP A 488 -21.17 0.24 -3.13
CA TRP A 488 -20.39 1.43 -2.78
C TRP A 488 -19.27 1.17 -1.78
N ALA A 489 -19.47 0.24 -0.86
CA ALA A 489 -18.51 -0.17 0.16
C ALA A 489 -18.56 -1.69 0.36
N ALA A 490 -17.59 -2.23 1.09
CA ALA A 490 -17.62 -3.63 1.52
C ALA A 490 -18.61 -3.77 2.67
N ASP A 491 -19.61 -4.64 2.55
CA ASP A 491 -20.40 -5.16 3.69
C ASP A 491 -20.01 -6.61 4.03
N ILE A 492 -19.50 -7.33 3.03
CA ILE A 492 -18.92 -8.65 3.17
C ILE A 492 -17.41 -8.49 3.33
N ILE A 493 -16.90 -8.76 4.52
CA ILE A 493 -15.50 -8.62 4.90
C ILE A 493 -14.80 -9.97 5.02
N ASP A 494 -13.47 -9.92 4.98
CA ASP A 494 -12.60 -11.05 5.29
C ASP A 494 -12.32 -11.12 6.80
N VAL A 495 -12.49 -12.30 7.39
CA VAL A 495 -11.97 -12.62 8.73
C VAL A 495 -10.93 -13.71 8.58
N GLN A 496 -9.66 -13.40 8.86
CA GLN A 496 -8.55 -14.32 8.67
C GLN A 496 -7.50 -14.16 9.77
N VAL A 497 -6.98 -15.30 10.23
CA VAL A 497 -5.81 -15.37 11.11
C VAL A 497 -4.90 -16.47 10.59
N LEU A 498 -3.60 -16.19 10.56
CA LEU A 498 -2.55 -17.11 10.16
C LEU A 498 -1.74 -17.50 11.40
N ARG A 499 -1.26 -18.74 11.48
CA ARG A 499 -0.44 -19.23 12.59
C ARG A 499 0.78 -19.95 12.03
N VAL A 500 1.96 -19.58 12.51
CA VAL A 500 3.22 -20.30 12.31
C VAL A 500 3.90 -20.50 13.65
N GLY A 501 3.96 -21.75 14.10
CA GLY A 501 4.40 -22.08 15.44
C GLY A 501 3.53 -21.37 16.51
N GLN A 502 4.19 -20.64 17.42
CA GLN A 502 3.52 -19.83 18.44
C GLN A 502 3.19 -18.38 17.99
N LEU A 503 3.52 -18.01 16.74
CA LEU A 503 3.20 -16.69 16.18
C LEU A 503 1.85 -16.70 15.46
N PHE A 504 0.98 -15.77 15.85
CA PHE A 504 -0.31 -15.49 15.23
C PHE A 504 -0.28 -14.15 14.50
N ILE A 505 -0.80 -14.13 13.27
CA ILE A 505 -0.86 -12.94 12.41
C ILE A 505 -2.34 -12.65 12.16
N ILE A 506 -2.83 -11.55 12.75
CA ILE A 506 -4.20 -11.06 12.55
C ILE A 506 -4.24 -10.30 11.23
N ILE A 507 -5.17 -10.67 10.34
CA ILE A 507 -5.35 -10.02 9.06
C ILE A 507 -6.60 -9.13 9.14
N SER A 508 -6.39 -7.82 9.29
CA SER A 508 -7.48 -6.86 9.45
C SER A 508 -7.78 -6.15 8.13
N THR A 509 -9.05 -6.18 7.72
CA THR A 509 -9.60 -5.44 6.58
C THR A 509 -9.65 -3.95 6.82
N SER A 510 -9.96 -3.56 8.04
CA SER A 510 -9.99 -2.16 8.48
C SER A 510 -8.63 -1.72 9.03
N GLU A 511 -8.33 -0.44 8.93
CA GLU A 511 -7.24 0.25 9.60
C GLU A 511 -7.53 0.33 11.10
N ALA A 512 -7.01 -0.65 11.85
CA ALA A 512 -7.20 -0.70 13.30
C ALA A 512 -6.44 0.43 13.99
N THR A 513 -7.12 1.18 14.88
CA THR A 513 -6.45 2.14 15.77
C THR A 513 -5.52 1.43 16.75
N THR A 514 -4.68 2.21 17.43
CA THR A 514 -3.73 1.74 18.42
C THR A 514 -4.42 0.84 19.46
N MET A 515 -5.47 1.31 20.13
CA MET A 515 -6.13 0.53 21.17
C MET A 515 -6.96 -0.63 20.61
N SER A 516 -7.56 -0.47 19.43
CA SER A 516 -8.23 -1.57 18.73
C SER A 516 -7.28 -2.74 18.46
N GLY A 517 -6.09 -2.44 17.93
CA GLY A 517 -5.05 -3.44 17.70
C GLY A 517 -4.55 -4.10 18.98
N ARG A 518 -4.39 -3.34 20.07
CA ARG A 518 -3.99 -3.88 21.38
C ARG A 518 -5.01 -4.87 21.92
N ARG A 519 -6.31 -4.49 21.96
CA ARG A 519 -7.41 -5.36 22.40
C ARG A 519 -7.50 -6.64 21.56
N TRP A 520 -7.32 -6.52 20.25
CA TRP A 520 -7.39 -7.67 19.34
C TRP A 520 -6.21 -8.63 19.53
N LYS A 521 -4.97 -8.11 19.60
CA LYS A 521 -3.76 -8.91 19.90
C LYS A 521 -3.90 -9.61 21.25
N GLU A 522 -4.36 -8.91 22.29
CA GLU A 522 -4.57 -9.48 23.63
C GLU A 522 -5.62 -10.61 23.62
N ALA A 523 -6.73 -10.43 22.91
CA ALA A 523 -7.75 -11.46 22.75
C ALA A 523 -7.20 -12.73 22.08
N ILE A 524 -6.40 -12.59 21.02
CA ILE A 524 -5.77 -13.73 20.33
C ILE A 524 -4.74 -14.43 21.22
N VAL A 525 -3.87 -13.68 21.90
CA VAL A 525 -2.88 -14.25 22.85
C VAL A 525 -3.57 -15.05 23.93
N LYS A 526 -4.64 -14.50 24.54
CA LYS A 526 -5.43 -15.20 25.55
C LYS A 526 -6.13 -16.43 24.98
N GLY A 527 -6.81 -16.29 23.85
CA GLY A 527 -7.52 -17.39 23.19
C GLY A 527 -6.59 -18.52 22.79
N ALA A 528 -5.38 -18.21 22.32
CA ALA A 528 -4.37 -19.21 21.95
C ALA A 528 -3.91 -20.03 23.15
N LYS A 529 -3.75 -19.41 24.32
CA LYS A 529 -3.48 -20.14 25.58
C LYS A 529 -4.67 -21.00 25.99
N ASP A 530 -5.84 -20.38 26.10
CA ASP A 530 -7.01 -20.99 26.72
C ASP A 530 -7.64 -22.09 25.84
N THR A 531 -7.60 -21.93 24.52
CA THR A 531 -8.30 -22.78 23.55
C THR A 531 -7.36 -23.72 22.80
N LEU A 532 -6.16 -23.25 22.47
CA LEU A 532 -5.20 -24.02 21.65
C LEU A 532 -4.04 -24.59 22.49
N SER A 533 -3.95 -24.23 23.77
CA SER A 533 -2.85 -24.63 24.66
C SER A 533 -1.46 -24.28 24.09
N VAL A 534 -1.37 -23.15 23.38
CA VAL A 534 -0.09 -22.64 22.88
C VAL A 534 0.65 -21.95 24.01
N ASP A 535 1.88 -22.40 24.26
CA ASP A 535 2.79 -21.76 25.19
C ASP A 535 3.35 -20.46 24.60
N GLU A 536 3.39 -19.41 25.41
CA GLU A 536 3.94 -18.08 25.05
C GLU A 536 3.54 -17.56 23.65
N PRO A 537 2.24 -17.48 23.33
CA PRO A 537 1.79 -17.05 22.01
C PRO A 537 2.17 -15.60 21.75
N LEU A 538 2.66 -15.36 20.54
CA LEU A 538 3.00 -14.06 20.00
C LEU A 538 1.89 -13.62 19.05
N ALA A 539 1.55 -12.33 19.03
CA ALA A 539 0.55 -11.79 18.10
C ALA A 539 1.05 -10.53 17.42
N VAL A 540 0.98 -10.53 16.09
CA VAL A 540 1.13 -9.35 15.25
C VAL A 540 -0.17 -9.12 14.47
N LEU A 541 -0.34 -7.92 13.94
CA LEU A 541 -1.50 -7.54 13.14
C LEU A 541 -1.01 -6.88 11.86
N GLY A 542 -1.59 -7.24 10.72
CA GLY A 542 -1.35 -6.61 9.42
C GLY A 542 -2.62 -5.95 8.89
N ALA A 543 -2.57 -4.64 8.64
CA ALA A 543 -3.71 -3.86 8.16
C ALA A 543 -3.27 -2.70 7.26
N PRO A 544 -4.10 -2.24 6.31
CA PRO A 544 -5.36 -2.84 5.88
C PRO A 544 -5.14 -3.95 4.84
N SER A 545 -5.87 -5.05 4.97
CA SER A 545 -5.60 -6.32 4.27
C SER A 545 -6.83 -6.94 3.61
N ASN A 546 -6.64 -7.69 2.53
CA ASN A 546 -7.65 -8.44 1.76
C ASN A 546 -8.77 -7.59 1.14
N SER A 547 -9.63 -6.97 1.93
CA SER A 547 -10.68 -6.05 1.49
C SER A 547 -10.55 -4.75 2.28
N TYR A 548 -10.68 -3.60 1.63
CA TYR A 548 -10.57 -2.32 2.32
C TYR A 548 -11.92 -1.91 2.93
N ALA A 549 -11.98 -1.88 4.27
CA ALA A 549 -13.17 -1.55 5.05
C ALA A 549 -12.99 -0.28 5.91
N HIS A 550 -12.20 0.69 5.43
CA HIS A 550 -11.88 1.94 6.15
C HIS A 550 -11.25 1.67 7.52
N TYR A 551 -11.82 2.17 8.62
CA TYR A 551 -11.20 2.16 9.95
C TYR A 551 -11.92 1.22 10.91
N VAL A 552 -11.23 0.80 11.97
CA VAL A 552 -11.87 0.21 13.14
C VAL A 552 -11.31 0.84 14.41
N THR A 553 -12.19 1.48 15.17
CA THR A 553 -11.88 2.09 16.48
C THR A 553 -12.44 1.25 17.63
N THR A 554 -12.02 1.57 18.86
CA THR A 554 -12.74 1.12 20.05
C THR A 554 -14.12 1.79 20.13
N GLU A 555 -15.03 1.26 20.95
CA GLU A 555 -16.34 1.90 21.19
C GLU A 555 -16.15 3.31 21.79
N GLU A 556 -15.16 3.46 22.66
CA GLU A 556 -14.81 4.69 23.34
C GLU A 556 -14.31 5.75 22.35
N GLU A 557 -13.38 5.37 21.46
CA GLU A 557 -12.88 6.22 20.38
C GLU A 557 -13.96 6.54 19.34
N TYR A 558 -14.83 5.57 19.03
CA TYR A 558 -15.95 5.73 18.11
C TYR A 558 -16.89 6.84 18.57
N ASN A 559 -17.23 6.88 19.85
CA ASN A 559 -18.17 7.84 20.41
C ASN A 559 -17.67 9.31 20.35
N VAL A 560 -16.39 9.53 20.10
CA VAL A 560 -15.81 10.86 19.87
C VAL A 560 -16.03 11.35 18.43
N GLN A 561 -16.19 10.44 17.45
CA GLN A 561 -16.43 10.82 16.05
C GLN A 561 -15.37 11.78 15.45
N ARG A 562 -14.09 11.56 15.78
CA ARG A 562 -12.98 12.02 14.92
C ARG A 562 -12.96 11.24 13.61
N TYR A 563 -12.00 11.51 12.72
CA TYR A 563 -11.96 10.91 11.39
C TYR A 563 -12.08 9.37 11.41
N GLU A 564 -11.30 8.71 12.28
CA GLU A 564 -11.29 7.24 12.38
C GLU A 564 -12.63 6.68 12.89
N GLY A 565 -13.23 7.33 13.90
CA GLY A 565 -14.53 6.94 14.45
C GLY A 565 -15.68 7.17 13.47
N ALA A 566 -15.64 8.27 12.71
CA ALA A 566 -16.59 8.54 11.63
C ALA A 566 -16.41 7.58 10.45
N SER A 567 -15.23 6.99 10.30
CA SER A 567 -14.87 6.06 9.23
C SER A 567 -14.91 4.57 9.64
N THR A 568 -15.36 4.28 10.87
CA THR A 568 -15.64 2.91 11.34
C THR A 568 -17.01 2.48 10.83
N LEU A 569 -17.03 1.76 9.70
CA LEU A 569 -18.22 1.58 8.85
C LEU A 569 -19.42 0.97 9.59
N TYR A 570 -19.18 -0.08 10.37
CA TYR A 570 -20.22 -0.97 10.89
C TYR A 570 -20.69 -0.61 12.30
N GLY A 571 -20.44 0.63 12.72
CA GLY A 571 -20.94 1.20 13.98
C GLY A 571 -20.04 0.93 15.18
N PRO A 572 -20.51 1.27 16.41
CA PRO A 572 -19.69 1.23 17.62
C PRO A 572 -19.19 -0.17 18.00
N ASN A 573 -19.89 -1.21 17.53
CA ASN A 573 -19.61 -2.60 17.86
C ASN A 573 -18.67 -3.31 16.87
N GLU A 574 -18.12 -2.59 15.87
CA GLU A 574 -17.30 -3.17 14.80
C GLU A 574 -16.09 -3.95 15.33
N LEU A 575 -15.30 -3.36 16.25
CA LEU A 575 -14.15 -4.04 16.86
C LEU A 575 -14.56 -5.31 17.62
N ALA A 576 -15.66 -5.24 18.38
CA ALA A 576 -16.15 -6.36 19.15
C ALA A 576 -16.58 -7.52 18.23
N ALA A 577 -17.17 -7.21 17.06
CA ALA A 577 -17.54 -8.19 16.06
C ALA A 577 -16.31 -8.86 15.43
N TYR A 578 -15.30 -8.10 15.03
CA TYR A 578 -14.03 -8.65 14.53
C TYR A 578 -13.36 -9.60 15.53
N ILE A 579 -13.27 -9.20 16.80
CA ILE A 579 -12.69 -10.05 17.85
C ILE A 579 -13.56 -11.28 18.10
N ASN A 580 -14.89 -11.13 18.14
CA ASN A 580 -15.79 -12.26 18.29
C ASN A 580 -15.61 -13.29 17.17
N LEU A 581 -15.59 -12.85 15.91
CA LEU A 581 -15.45 -13.73 14.76
C LEU A 581 -14.08 -14.41 14.76
N THR A 582 -13.00 -13.68 15.06
CA THR A 582 -11.67 -14.30 15.15
C THR A 582 -11.55 -15.32 16.28
N LEU A 583 -12.14 -15.07 17.45
CA LEU A 583 -12.19 -16.04 18.54
C LEU A 583 -13.08 -17.25 18.23
N THR A 584 -14.19 -17.05 17.49
CA THR A 584 -15.10 -18.13 17.07
C THR A 584 -14.40 -19.15 16.19
N TYR A 585 -13.53 -18.70 15.29
CA TYR A 585 -12.77 -19.57 14.38
C TYR A 585 -11.36 -19.92 14.88
N LEU A 586 -10.93 -19.38 16.02
CA LEU A 586 -9.62 -19.68 16.60
C LEU A 586 -9.32 -21.18 16.78
N PRO A 587 -10.27 -22.06 17.19
CA PRO A 587 -10.04 -23.50 17.30
C PRO A 587 -9.48 -24.17 16.03
N TYR A 588 -9.76 -23.61 14.84
CA TYR A 588 -9.27 -24.14 13.57
C TYR A 588 -7.77 -23.97 13.36
N LEU A 589 -7.11 -23.15 14.17
CA LEU A 589 -5.65 -23.02 14.19
C LEU A 589 -4.97 -24.07 15.10
N GLY A 590 -5.73 -25.00 15.69
CA GLY A 590 -5.23 -26.15 16.45
C GLY A 590 -5.30 -27.47 15.68
N SER A 591 -5.33 -28.59 16.41
CA SER A 591 -5.55 -29.91 15.82
C SER A 591 -7.01 -30.05 15.33
N SER A 592 -7.21 -30.02 14.01
CA SER A 592 -8.53 -29.94 13.38
C SER A 592 -9.28 -31.28 13.27
N ALA A 593 -8.73 -32.38 13.82
CA ALA A 593 -9.25 -33.73 13.63
C ALA A 593 -10.71 -33.96 14.12
N SER A 594 -11.31 -33.00 14.81
CA SER A 594 -12.67 -33.07 15.35
C SER A 594 -13.57 -31.86 15.05
N LEU A 595 -13.13 -30.90 14.22
CA LEU A 595 -13.94 -29.72 13.87
C LEU A 595 -14.67 -29.93 12.53
N PRO A 596 -15.90 -29.41 12.36
CA PRO A 596 -16.58 -29.40 11.07
C PRO A 596 -15.83 -28.50 10.07
N ASP A 597 -16.11 -28.60 8.77
CA ASP A 597 -15.50 -27.66 7.81
C ASP A 597 -15.92 -26.21 8.11
N ILE A 598 -14.98 -25.28 7.93
CA ILE A 598 -15.26 -23.85 8.11
C ILE A 598 -16.25 -23.40 7.02
N PRO A 599 -17.39 -22.77 7.39
CA PRO A 599 -18.29 -22.21 6.41
C PRO A 599 -17.59 -21.06 5.67
N THR A 600 -17.61 -21.07 4.34
CA THR A 600 -16.98 -20.01 3.53
C THR A 600 -17.62 -18.64 3.76
N GLY A 601 -18.89 -18.60 4.15
CA GLY A 601 -19.67 -17.37 4.26
C GLY A 601 -20.20 -16.87 2.90
N PRO A 602 -20.85 -15.69 2.86
CA PRO A 602 -21.33 -15.10 1.62
C PRO A 602 -20.15 -14.63 0.75
N SER A 603 -20.26 -14.71 -0.57
CA SER A 603 -19.20 -14.21 -1.47
C SER A 603 -19.33 -12.69 -1.69
N PRO A 604 -18.24 -11.91 -1.56
CA PRO A 604 -18.28 -10.49 -1.88
C PRO A 604 -18.45 -10.27 -3.40
N PRO A 605 -19.05 -9.14 -3.82
CA PRO A 605 -19.17 -8.83 -5.23
C PRO A 605 -17.81 -8.46 -5.84
N ILE A 606 -17.52 -8.97 -7.03
CA ILE A 606 -16.39 -8.53 -7.86
C ILE A 606 -16.92 -7.59 -8.93
N ASN A 607 -16.48 -6.33 -8.92
CA ASN A 607 -17.05 -5.28 -9.77
C ASN A 607 -16.17 -4.91 -10.97
N THR A 608 -14.98 -5.49 -11.13
CA THR A 608 -13.98 -5.14 -12.15
C THR A 608 -14.54 -5.05 -13.58
N ASP A 609 -15.46 -5.93 -13.96
CA ASP A 609 -16.05 -5.97 -15.31
C ASP A 609 -17.16 -4.93 -15.55
N LYS A 610 -17.72 -4.34 -14.48
CA LYS A 610 -18.81 -3.35 -14.55
C LYS A 610 -18.43 -1.99 -13.95
N SER A 611 -17.22 -1.86 -13.41
CA SER A 611 -16.74 -0.60 -12.84
C SER A 611 -16.72 0.50 -13.90
N LEU A 612 -17.09 1.70 -13.46
CA LEU A 612 -17.10 2.89 -14.33
C LEU A 612 -15.67 3.40 -14.45
N SER A 613 -15.33 3.98 -15.60
CA SER A 613 -14.03 4.62 -15.81
C SER A 613 -14.20 5.88 -16.62
N PHE A 614 -13.75 7.00 -16.06
CA PHE A 614 -13.68 8.31 -16.72
C PHE A 614 -12.23 8.73 -16.98
N ILE A 615 -11.30 7.81 -16.80
CA ILE A 615 -9.87 7.98 -17.05
C ILE A 615 -9.65 7.79 -18.56
N THR A 616 -9.23 8.85 -19.23
CA THR A 616 -8.91 8.79 -20.66
C THR A 616 -7.64 7.98 -20.88
N GLY A 617 -7.67 7.04 -21.83
CA GLY A 617 -6.45 6.34 -22.27
C GLY A 617 -5.53 7.23 -23.10
N VAL A 618 -4.32 6.75 -23.39
CA VAL A 618 -3.39 7.44 -24.31
C VAL A 618 -3.97 7.40 -25.73
N VAL A 619 -4.26 8.55 -26.32
CA VAL A 619 -4.79 8.63 -27.69
C VAL A 619 -3.67 8.41 -28.70
N TYR A 620 -2.65 9.28 -28.65
CA TYR A 620 -1.39 9.18 -29.39
C TYR A 620 -0.35 10.12 -28.75
N ASP A 621 0.91 9.93 -29.12
CA ASP A 621 2.03 10.80 -28.84
C ASP A 621 2.63 11.29 -30.15
N GLU A 622 3.15 12.51 -30.14
CA GLU A 622 3.88 13.09 -31.27
C GLU A 622 5.02 13.96 -30.70
N HIS A 623 5.93 14.39 -31.56
CA HIS A 623 6.99 15.31 -31.21
C HIS A 623 6.96 16.57 -32.10
N PRO A 624 7.57 17.69 -31.69
CA PRO A 624 7.68 18.87 -32.55
C PRO A 624 8.29 18.56 -33.92
N ILE A 625 7.93 19.37 -34.93
CA ILE A 625 8.42 19.20 -36.31
C ILE A 625 9.94 19.29 -36.35
N GLY A 626 10.58 18.33 -37.03
CA GLY A 626 12.04 18.26 -37.16
C GLY A 626 12.76 17.74 -35.92
N LYS A 627 12.02 17.24 -34.93
CA LYS A 627 12.55 16.58 -33.74
C LYS A 627 12.28 15.08 -33.77
N SER A 628 12.72 14.37 -32.73
CA SER A 628 12.41 12.95 -32.52
C SER A 628 12.19 12.63 -31.04
N PHE A 629 11.47 11.54 -30.75
CA PHE A 629 11.37 11.01 -29.39
C PHE A 629 12.75 10.64 -28.84
N GLY A 630 13.02 10.96 -27.58
CA GLY A 630 14.31 10.72 -26.93
C GLY A 630 15.37 11.79 -27.25
N GLU A 631 15.08 12.75 -28.13
CA GLU A 631 16.00 13.87 -28.37
C GLU A 631 16.10 14.77 -27.14
N VAL A 632 17.32 15.18 -26.80
CA VAL A 632 17.60 16.06 -25.67
C VAL A 632 17.13 17.49 -25.97
N LYS A 633 16.31 18.03 -25.09
CA LYS A 633 15.84 19.43 -25.11
C LYS A 633 16.74 20.34 -24.27
N SER A 634 17.21 19.86 -23.11
CA SER A 634 18.16 20.59 -22.27
C SER A 634 19.08 19.65 -21.52
N ASN A 635 20.34 20.04 -21.42
CA ASN A 635 21.41 19.30 -20.76
C ASN A 635 21.77 19.90 -19.40
N PRO A 636 22.52 19.14 -18.58
CA PRO A 636 23.21 19.67 -17.41
C PRO A 636 24.09 20.88 -17.75
N ASP A 637 24.32 21.74 -16.76
CA ASP A 637 25.31 22.81 -16.87
C ASP A 637 26.71 22.21 -17.09
N ASN A 638 27.54 22.90 -17.87
CA ASN A 638 28.93 22.50 -18.09
C ASN A 638 29.80 22.88 -16.87
N LYS A 639 29.59 22.17 -15.76
CA LYS A 639 30.35 22.28 -14.51
C LYS A 639 30.60 20.90 -13.91
N THR A 640 31.50 20.84 -12.94
CA THR A 640 31.65 19.66 -12.08
C THR A 640 30.62 19.74 -10.96
N TYR A 641 29.86 18.67 -10.79
CA TYR A 641 28.88 18.49 -9.72
C TYR A 641 29.51 17.76 -8.53
N SER A 642 28.98 17.99 -7.33
CA SER A 642 29.40 17.32 -6.09
C SER A 642 28.20 16.65 -5.41
N PRO A 643 28.40 15.74 -4.45
CA PRO A 643 27.33 15.25 -3.58
C PRO A 643 26.47 16.39 -3.00
N GLY A 644 25.15 16.22 -3.02
CA GLY A 644 24.17 17.23 -2.65
C GLY A 644 23.71 18.14 -3.81
N ASP A 645 24.43 18.17 -4.94
CA ASP A 645 23.94 18.84 -6.14
C ASP A 645 22.82 18.03 -6.82
N THR A 646 21.95 18.72 -7.56
CA THR A 646 20.97 18.08 -8.45
C THR A 646 21.35 18.34 -9.91
N VAL A 647 21.42 17.27 -10.69
CA VAL A 647 21.68 17.30 -12.13
C VAL A 647 20.43 16.83 -12.87
N SER A 648 20.09 17.47 -13.99
CA SER A 648 18.87 17.13 -14.75
C SER A 648 19.08 17.16 -16.26
N THR A 649 18.38 16.29 -16.98
CA THR A 649 18.31 16.29 -18.45
C THR A 649 16.85 16.18 -18.87
N THR A 650 16.45 17.02 -19.83
CA THR A 650 15.08 17.02 -20.36
C THR A 650 15.09 16.44 -21.77
N PHE A 651 14.18 15.50 -22.03
CA PHE A 651 14.00 14.82 -23.30
C PHE A 651 12.63 15.11 -23.88
N ILE A 652 12.53 15.07 -25.21
CA ILE A 652 11.25 14.95 -25.89
C ILE A 652 10.68 13.56 -25.57
N GLY A 653 9.55 13.56 -24.87
CA GLY A 653 8.98 12.36 -24.26
C GLY A 653 7.72 11.86 -24.96
N ALA A 654 7.27 10.70 -24.53
CA ALA A 654 5.95 10.13 -24.80
C ALA A 654 5.28 9.72 -23.48
N ASN A 655 3.97 9.44 -23.49
CA ASN A 655 3.23 9.06 -22.30
C ASN A 655 3.72 7.71 -21.70
N PRO A 656 4.20 7.68 -20.44
CA PRO A 656 4.64 6.45 -19.75
C PRO A 656 3.57 5.34 -19.68
N ARG A 657 2.28 5.67 -19.82
CA ARG A 657 1.20 4.69 -19.84
C ARG A 657 1.21 3.76 -21.06
N ASN A 658 1.99 4.06 -22.09
CA ASN A 658 2.18 3.15 -23.21
C ASN A 658 2.88 1.85 -22.79
N ASN A 659 3.77 1.92 -21.79
CA ASN A 659 4.47 0.76 -21.26
C ASN A 659 4.90 1.05 -19.82
N LEU A 660 4.37 0.28 -18.86
CA LEU A 660 4.67 0.46 -17.44
C LEU A 660 6.13 0.17 -17.08
N ARG A 661 6.84 -0.53 -18.00
CA ARG A 661 8.23 -0.99 -17.83
C ARG A 661 8.43 -1.73 -16.52
N GLN A 662 7.44 -2.54 -16.11
CA GLN A 662 7.56 -3.40 -14.92
C GLN A 662 8.76 -4.33 -15.08
N GLU A 663 9.49 -4.54 -13.97
CA GLU A 663 10.76 -5.30 -13.95
C GLU A 663 11.89 -4.68 -14.81
N SER A 664 11.69 -3.46 -15.33
CA SER A 664 12.64 -2.69 -16.13
C SER A 664 12.79 -1.29 -15.53
N THR A 665 13.14 -0.28 -16.33
CA THR A 665 13.33 1.09 -15.87
C THR A 665 12.94 2.13 -16.94
N TYR A 666 12.46 3.30 -16.51
CA TYR A 666 12.27 4.48 -17.37
C TYR A 666 13.54 5.35 -17.48
N ALA A 667 14.37 5.33 -16.45
CA ALA A 667 15.48 6.27 -16.29
C ALA A 667 16.68 5.58 -15.67
N ALA A 668 17.87 5.87 -16.19
CA ALA A 668 19.12 5.42 -15.61
C ALA A 668 20.16 6.54 -15.59
N VAL A 669 21.04 6.48 -14.59
CA VAL A 669 22.32 7.19 -14.58
C VAL A 669 23.39 6.19 -14.94
N GLU A 670 24.17 6.50 -15.96
CA GLU A 670 25.28 5.68 -16.40
C GLU A 670 26.61 6.37 -16.10
N ARG A 671 27.57 5.61 -15.56
CA ARG A 671 28.95 6.06 -15.36
C ARG A 671 29.85 5.45 -16.41
N LYS A 672 30.75 6.26 -16.96
CA LYS A 672 31.78 5.80 -17.88
C LYS A 672 32.90 5.10 -17.10
N ASP A 673 33.18 3.86 -17.45
CA ASP A 673 34.34 3.12 -16.97
C ASP A 673 35.62 3.78 -17.50
N PRO A 674 36.56 4.20 -16.64
CA PRO A 674 37.75 4.93 -17.08
C PRO A 674 38.76 4.03 -17.80
N GLU A 675 38.70 2.71 -17.60
CA GLU A 675 39.63 1.75 -18.22
C GLU A 675 39.12 1.26 -19.56
N SER A 676 37.86 0.79 -19.62
CA SER A 676 37.28 0.24 -20.85
C SER A 676 36.62 1.30 -21.74
N GLY A 677 36.17 2.42 -21.15
CA GLY A 677 35.36 3.42 -21.83
C GLY A 677 33.88 3.08 -21.97
N ASP A 678 33.46 1.90 -21.47
CA ASP A 678 32.07 1.45 -21.51
C ASP A 678 31.19 2.20 -20.51
N TRP A 679 29.88 2.22 -20.75
CA TRP A 679 28.90 2.82 -19.85
C TRP A 679 28.24 1.75 -18.99
N LYS A 680 28.23 1.97 -17.67
CA LYS A 680 27.58 1.08 -16.69
C LYS A 680 26.47 1.83 -15.98
N VAL A 681 25.28 1.23 -15.91
CA VAL A 681 24.18 1.75 -15.08
C VAL A 681 24.61 1.68 -13.62
N VAL A 682 24.56 2.82 -12.93
CA VAL A 682 24.88 2.93 -11.51
C VAL A 682 23.69 3.37 -10.66
N ARG A 683 22.67 3.98 -11.29
CA ARG A 683 21.36 4.28 -10.69
C ARG A 683 20.26 4.03 -11.70
N ASN A 684 19.08 3.67 -11.24
CA ASN A 684 17.86 3.56 -12.04
C ASN A 684 16.63 4.04 -11.25
N ASP A 685 15.44 3.97 -11.86
CA ASP A 685 14.17 4.44 -11.26
C ASP A 685 13.68 3.67 -10.00
N ARG A 686 14.50 2.76 -9.46
CA ARG A 686 14.32 2.14 -8.15
C ARG A 686 15.01 2.93 -7.03
N ASP A 687 16.02 3.74 -7.38
CA ASP A 687 16.82 4.51 -6.43
C ASP A 687 16.12 5.82 -6.07
N TRP A 688 15.97 6.08 -4.77
CA TRP A 688 15.21 7.22 -4.22
C TRP A 688 15.58 8.59 -4.80
N ASN A 689 16.84 8.74 -5.18
CA ASN A 689 17.44 10.00 -5.61
C ASN A 689 17.40 10.22 -7.13
N LEU A 690 16.99 9.21 -7.92
CA LEU A 690 16.74 9.37 -9.35
C LEU A 690 15.23 9.54 -9.60
N VAL A 691 14.84 10.76 -9.94
CA VAL A 691 13.44 11.11 -10.21
C VAL A 691 13.19 11.14 -11.71
N PHE A 692 12.14 10.44 -12.13
CA PHE A 692 11.58 10.52 -13.47
C PHE A 692 10.30 11.36 -13.41
N SER A 693 10.28 12.50 -14.09
CA SER A 693 9.11 13.37 -14.20
C SER A 693 8.65 13.48 -15.64
N TRP A 694 7.35 13.61 -15.85
CA TRP A 694 6.72 13.73 -17.16
C TRP A 694 5.72 14.88 -17.17
N GLU A 695 5.70 15.63 -18.27
CA GLU A 695 4.81 16.76 -18.46
C GLU A 695 4.18 16.74 -19.85
N ARG A 696 2.86 16.92 -19.90
CA ARG A 696 2.13 17.18 -21.16
C ARG A 696 2.34 18.64 -21.58
N THR A 697 3.11 18.87 -22.65
CA THR A 697 3.37 20.23 -23.15
C THR A 697 2.38 20.68 -24.22
N ASN A 698 1.73 19.75 -24.93
CA ASN A 698 0.63 20.07 -25.83
C ASN A 698 -0.38 18.93 -25.93
N LEU A 699 -1.58 19.13 -25.37
CA LEU A 699 -2.65 18.13 -25.39
C LEU A 699 -3.16 17.81 -26.81
N VAL A 700 -3.36 18.83 -27.64
CA VAL A 700 -3.97 18.68 -28.98
C VAL A 700 -3.00 18.06 -29.96
N LEU A 701 -1.69 18.33 -29.83
CA LEU A 701 -0.67 17.80 -30.71
C LEU A 701 -0.02 16.52 -30.15
N GLY A 702 -0.30 16.12 -28.91
CA GLY A 702 0.27 14.92 -28.30
C GLY A 702 1.73 15.07 -27.85
N TYR A 703 2.22 16.31 -27.64
CA TYR A 703 3.60 16.56 -27.24
C TYR A 703 3.77 16.42 -25.73
N SER A 704 4.88 15.81 -25.31
CA SER A 704 5.26 15.73 -23.90
C SER A 704 6.76 15.79 -23.72
N GLU A 705 7.19 16.04 -22.49
CA GLU A 705 8.59 16.07 -22.08
C GLU A 705 8.81 15.15 -20.89
N VAL A 706 10.01 14.59 -20.81
CA VAL A 706 10.50 13.82 -19.67
C VAL A 706 11.69 14.54 -19.09
N ILE A 707 11.70 14.72 -17.77
CA ILE A 707 12.80 15.29 -17.01
C ILE A 707 13.34 14.17 -16.13
N ILE A 708 14.60 13.80 -16.34
CA ILE A 708 15.34 12.91 -15.45
C ILE A 708 16.21 13.78 -14.56
N SER A 709 16.01 13.68 -13.24
CA SER A 709 16.72 14.44 -12.23
C SER A 709 17.40 13.50 -11.24
N TRP A 710 18.72 13.60 -11.10
CA TRP A 710 19.47 12.87 -10.07
C TRP A 710 19.95 13.84 -9.00
N HIS A 711 19.50 13.63 -7.77
CA HIS A 711 20.08 14.25 -6.59
C HIS A 711 21.29 13.44 -6.16
N ILE A 712 22.50 13.89 -6.46
CA ILE A 712 23.73 13.12 -6.23
C ILE A 712 23.84 12.86 -4.72
N GLU A 713 23.84 11.58 -4.34
CA GLU A 713 23.73 11.17 -2.95
C GLU A 713 24.89 11.76 -2.12
N ASP A 714 24.55 12.50 -1.07
CA ASP A 714 25.47 12.92 -0.02
C ASP A 714 25.47 11.90 1.15
N ASP A 715 26.18 12.22 2.22
CA ASP A 715 26.24 11.38 3.42
C ASP A 715 24.85 11.09 4.02
N TYR A 716 23.87 11.97 3.79
CA TYR A 716 22.52 11.78 4.30
C TYR A 716 21.76 10.69 3.55
N TYR A 717 21.92 10.59 2.23
CA TYR A 717 21.24 9.58 1.40
C TYR A 717 22.06 8.29 1.20
N SER A 718 23.36 8.32 1.46
CA SER A 718 24.30 7.19 1.27
C SER A 718 24.33 6.19 2.45
N VAL A 719 23.28 6.14 3.27
CA VAL A 719 23.19 5.29 4.47
C VAL A 719 23.38 3.82 4.09
N ASP A 720 24.45 3.22 4.61
CA ASP A 720 24.86 1.83 4.36
C ASP A 720 24.82 1.41 2.88
N ASP A 721 25.13 2.35 1.97
CA ASP A 721 25.18 2.07 0.53
C ASP A 721 26.50 1.35 0.19
N PRO A 722 26.47 0.09 -0.31
CA PRO A 722 27.69 -0.62 -0.71
C PRO A 722 28.32 -0.04 -1.98
N SER A 723 27.59 0.79 -2.74
CA SER A 723 28.01 1.41 -3.99
C SER A 723 27.90 2.95 -3.93
N PRO A 724 28.72 3.61 -3.08
CA PRO A 724 28.70 5.06 -2.95
C PRO A 724 29.06 5.75 -4.27
N VAL A 725 28.66 7.02 -4.40
CA VAL A 725 28.96 7.85 -5.56
C VAL A 725 30.47 7.90 -5.79
N GLN A 726 30.90 7.75 -7.04
CA GLN A 726 32.30 7.79 -7.42
C GLN A 726 32.61 9.00 -8.30
N SER A 727 33.82 9.56 -8.21
CA SER A 727 34.25 10.57 -9.18
C SER A 727 34.28 9.98 -10.60
N GLY A 728 33.87 10.77 -11.58
CA GLY A 728 33.89 10.34 -12.97
C GLY A 728 32.94 11.09 -13.90
N THR A 729 32.81 10.56 -15.11
CA THR A 729 31.91 11.09 -16.14
C THR A 729 30.63 10.25 -16.18
N TYR A 730 29.50 10.94 -16.21
CA TYR A 730 28.17 10.38 -16.12
C TYR A 730 27.30 10.86 -17.28
N ARG A 731 26.20 10.16 -17.56
CA ARG A 731 25.13 10.60 -18.47
C ARG A 731 23.76 10.08 -18.02
N MET A 732 22.70 10.77 -18.44
CA MET A 732 21.32 10.32 -18.25
C MET A 732 20.86 9.46 -19.43
N HIS A 733 20.10 8.40 -19.15
CA HIS A 733 19.50 7.54 -20.16
C HIS A 733 18.00 7.41 -19.91
N TYR A 734 17.20 7.86 -20.87
CA TYR A 734 15.74 7.74 -20.90
C TYR A 734 15.31 6.57 -21.78
N TYR A 735 14.46 5.71 -21.25
CA TYR A 735 13.78 4.65 -22.00
C TYR A 735 12.28 4.94 -22.12
N GLY A 736 11.79 5.08 -23.34
CA GLY A 736 10.41 5.48 -23.61
C GLY A 736 9.69 4.60 -24.63
N ASP A 737 8.37 4.70 -24.63
CA ASP A 737 7.48 4.00 -25.56
C ASP A 737 6.45 5.01 -26.08
N SER A 738 6.36 5.16 -27.40
CA SER A 738 5.45 6.12 -28.06
C SER A 738 4.31 5.40 -28.75
N ARG A 739 3.10 5.98 -28.70
CA ARG A 739 1.93 5.46 -29.41
C ARG A 739 1.58 6.35 -30.59
N ASN A 740 1.65 5.83 -31.81
CA ASN A 740 1.23 6.61 -32.98
C ASN A 740 -0.30 6.70 -33.12
N ALA A 741 -0.80 7.53 -34.04
CA ALA A 741 -2.23 7.72 -34.30
C ALA A 741 -2.99 6.46 -34.76
N LEU A 742 -2.29 5.40 -35.18
CA LEU A 742 -2.87 4.08 -35.51
C LEU A 742 -2.92 3.14 -34.30
N GLY A 743 -2.43 3.58 -33.13
CA GLY A 743 -2.36 2.81 -31.89
C GLY A 743 -1.15 1.88 -31.77
N LYS A 744 -0.20 1.91 -32.70
CA LYS A 744 1.03 1.10 -32.61
C LYS A 744 1.98 1.73 -31.58
N ILE A 745 2.44 0.92 -30.63
CA ILE A 745 3.46 1.31 -29.65
C ILE A 745 4.85 0.95 -30.19
N SER A 746 5.83 1.86 -30.04
CA SER A 746 7.23 1.66 -30.44
C SER A 746 8.17 2.21 -29.39
N SER A 747 9.14 1.39 -28.97
CA SER A 747 10.18 1.77 -28.02
C SER A 747 11.20 2.70 -28.65
N PHE A 748 11.75 3.61 -27.85
CA PHE A 748 12.86 4.48 -28.21
C PHE A 748 13.73 4.76 -26.98
N GLU A 749 14.93 5.29 -27.22
CA GLU A 749 15.89 5.65 -26.18
C GLU A 749 16.36 7.10 -26.39
N GLY A 750 16.64 7.78 -25.29
CA GLY A 750 17.25 9.11 -25.27
C GLY A 750 18.50 9.08 -24.40
N ILE A 751 19.63 9.53 -24.96
CA ILE A 751 20.91 9.58 -24.26
C ILE A 751 21.30 11.06 -24.09
N GLY A 752 21.42 11.49 -22.84
CA GLY A 752 21.85 12.84 -22.48
C GLY A 752 23.33 13.09 -22.73
N ASP A 753 23.73 14.37 -22.77
CA ASP A 753 25.15 14.71 -22.79
C ASP A 753 25.84 14.31 -21.48
N THR A 754 27.17 14.23 -21.54
CA THR A 754 27.97 13.84 -20.39
C THR A 754 28.18 14.99 -19.40
N PHE A 755 28.18 14.68 -18.11
CA PHE A 755 28.56 15.60 -17.03
C PHE A 755 29.59 14.96 -16.09
N THR A 756 30.28 15.77 -15.30
CA THR A 756 31.32 15.27 -14.38
C THR A 756 30.88 15.40 -12.94
N VAL A 757 31.10 14.36 -12.14
CA VAL A 757 30.90 14.37 -10.69
C VAL A 757 32.25 14.21 -9.99
N SER A 758 32.48 15.01 -8.96
CA SER A 758 33.56 14.84 -7.99
C SER A 758 32.94 14.39 -6.66
N ALA A 759 33.11 13.11 -6.33
CA ALA A 759 32.64 12.53 -5.07
C ALA A 759 33.43 13.06 -3.86
#